data_AF-I5AS57-F1
#
_entry.id   AF-I5AS57-F1
#
_cell.length_a   1.000
_cell.length_b   1.000
_cell.length_c   1.000
_cell.angle_alpha   90.00
_cell.angle_beta   90.00
_cell.angle_gamma   90.00
#
_symmetry.space_group_name_H-M   'P 1'
#
loop_
_entity.id
_entity.type
_entity.pdbx_description
1 polymer ?
#
loop_
_entity_poly.entity_id
_entity_poly.type
_entity_poly.pdbx_seq_one_letter_code
_entity_poly.pdbx_strand_id
1 'polypeptide(L)'
;MAAINDLIAQVSDDSLREKLEREVNKLSKQKKFGLVFESHLPEVTPLYDMPIMRGCKVMLRERSEDKNIYTVLSIDNSEAVCGIRAEEETKTFLVDDLVRVAEFGESIYPYLKPVTDVCNSDEDDFWHALIEADNYHALQLLEYLYAGKVDCIYIDPPYNTGAKDWKYNNDYVDSNDVYRHSKWLSMMERRLKLAKKLLNMSDSVLIVTIDEKEYLHLGCLLEELFPEAQMQMITSVISRNGTSRENEFSRVEEYVFILRFGKMGVCRTNDNMLSEGDKGVISRVWFNFMRTSTARSKTKGQFFPIYINPDKKVIVDIGEPLLPDESAESVAVPEGLVAVLPIRDDGTESTWGAIPSTTKKLLENGYLRVGSFDEKTKRWSIQYVRQGDQKRVASGEIRIEGKADDGSLILKPVDASQRIVFPKTVWNRKSHDATEFGTRLLKPYFESTRFSYPKSLYAVRDVLKFFVADKPNALIVDFFAGSGTTLHAVNLLNAEDCGKRRCVLVTNNEVSENEAKELKEKGYKPGDEEWEKLGIANYVTWPRTVCSIEGHDVKGNPLSGTYQGVETNMADGFKANAIFFKLGFLDKTSVALGMQFKELLPVLWMKAGAMGRCPDIKTDEIPNMLVLPQNRFAVLVDENCYAEFEKQVNNNPSIQTVYIVTDYEVNYRSMVKSLNVKESYQLYRDYLDNFRINHGRN
;
A
#
# COMPACT_ATOMS: atom_id res chain seq x y z
N MET A 1 11.86 26.75 6.92
CA MET A 1 11.78 28.17 7.35
C MET A 1 12.42 28.40 8.72
N ALA A 2 12.17 27.56 9.73
CA ALA A 2 12.79 27.67 11.07
C ALA A 2 14.32 27.81 11.07
N ALA A 3 15.05 26.94 10.36
CA ALA A 3 16.52 27.03 10.26
C ALA A 3 17.01 28.34 9.60
N ILE A 4 16.23 28.92 8.68
CA ILE A 4 16.55 30.22 8.08
C ILE A 4 16.37 31.33 9.12
N ASN A 5 15.32 31.27 9.93
CA ASN A 5 15.09 32.23 11.02
C ASN A 5 16.19 32.12 12.08
N ASP A 6 16.65 30.91 12.43
CA ASP A 6 17.77 30.70 13.36
C ASP A 6 19.08 31.28 12.81
N LEU A 7 19.34 31.09 11.51
CA LEU A 7 20.50 31.69 10.84
C LEU A 7 20.39 33.23 10.78
N ILE A 8 19.19 33.77 10.59
CA ILE A 8 18.95 35.22 10.61
C ILE A 8 19.18 35.78 12.03
N ALA A 9 18.73 35.07 13.08
CA ALA A 9 18.96 35.47 14.47
C ALA A 9 20.45 35.54 14.84
N GLN A 10 21.31 34.79 14.14
CA GLN A 10 22.77 34.82 14.31
C GLN A 10 23.46 35.99 13.58
N VAL A 11 22.74 36.76 12.75
CA VAL A 11 23.30 37.92 12.03
C VAL A 11 23.45 39.08 13.00
N SER A 12 24.69 39.48 13.31
CA SER A 12 24.99 40.54 14.29
C SER A 12 24.67 41.96 13.83
N ASP A 13 24.47 42.21 12.53
CA ASP A 13 23.99 43.49 12.00
C ASP A 13 22.46 43.56 12.06
N ASP A 14 21.93 44.43 12.93
CA ASP A 14 20.49 44.57 13.16
C ASP A 14 19.72 45.05 11.91
N SER A 15 20.31 45.91 11.07
CA SER A 15 19.65 46.39 9.85
C SER A 15 19.57 45.31 8.79
N LEU A 16 20.61 44.49 8.67
CA LEU A 16 20.61 43.35 7.77
C LEU A 16 19.66 42.26 8.26
N ARG A 17 19.62 42.00 9.57
CA ARG A 17 18.70 41.05 10.20
C ARG A 17 17.24 41.40 9.89
N GLU A 18 16.83 42.63 10.15
CA GLU A 18 15.45 43.09 9.87
C GLU A 18 15.09 43.01 8.38
N LYS A 19 16.03 43.32 7.47
CA LYS A 19 15.80 43.20 6.02
C LYS A 19 15.64 41.74 5.59
N LEU A 20 16.47 40.84 6.12
CA LEU A 20 16.37 39.41 5.87
C LEU A 20 15.06 38.84 6.41
N GLU A 21 14.68 39.17 7.64
CA GLU A 21 13.39 38.78 8.23
C GLU A 21 12.22 39.25 7.36
N ARG A 22 12.27 40.50 6.86
CA ARG A 22 11.20 41.06 6.02
C ARG A 22 11.06 40.34 4.68
N GLU A 23 12.17 40.07 3.99
CA GLU A 23 12.15 39.36 2.71
C GLU A 23 11.75 37.88 2.89
N VAL A 24 12.23 37.23 3.94
CA VAL A 24 11.84 35.85 4.28
C VAL A 24 10.36 35.76 4.67
N ASN A 25 9.84 36.71 5.44
CA ASN A 25 8.42 36.83 5.76
C ASN A 25 7.54 37.13 4.53
N LYS A 26 8.10 37.81 3.53
CA LYS A 26 7.40 38.07 2.26
C LYS A 26 7.36 36.81 1.39
N LEU A 27 8.45 36.05 1.34
CA LEU A 27 8.52 34.75 0.67
C LEU A 27 7.60 33.71 1.31
N SER A 28 7.53 33.65 2.65
CA SER A 28 6.63 32.74 3.37
C SER A 28 5.16 33.05 3.11
N LYS A 29 4.78 34.33 3.07
CA LYS A 29 3.42 34.78 2.72
C LYS A 29 3.03 34.55 1.26
N GLN A 30 4.00 34.43 0.35
CA GLN A 30 3.76 34.20 -1.08
C GLN A 30 3.75 32.71 -1.47
N LYS A 31 4.38 31.83 -0.70
CA LYS A 31 4.30 30.37 -0.92
C LYS A 31 2.98 29.78 -0.41
N LYS A 32 1.90 29.99 -1.17
CA LYS A 32 0.59 29.36 -0.93
C LYS A 32 0.47 27.95 -1.55
N PHE A 33 1.45 27.53 -2.35
CA PHE A 33 1.43 26.28 -3.10
C PHE A 33 2.85 25.69 -3.21
N GLY A 34 3.01 24.39 -2.92
CA GLY A 34 4.28 23.67 -2.87
C GLY A 34 4.63 23.14 -1.48
N LEU A 35 5.62 22.24 -1.39
CA LEU A 35 6.08 21.67 -0.12
C LEU A 35 6.76 22.76 0.72
N VAL A 36 6.03 23.30 1.69
CA VAL A 36 6.57 24.23 2.69
C VAL A 36 6.86 23.41 3.95
N PHE A 37 8.08 22.86 4.02
CA PHE A 37 8.55 22.18 5.23
C PHE A 37 8.89 23.20 6.32
N GLU A 38 8.13 23.14 7.39
CA GLU A 38 8.53 23.67 8.68
C GLU A 38 8.77 22.48 9.59
N SER A 39 10.04 22.22 9.92
CA SER A 39 10.43 21.25 10.93
C SER A 39 9.90 21.74 12.28
N HIS A 40 8.65 21.42 12.58
CA HIS A 40 8.11 21.66 13.91
C HIS A 40 8.74 20.64 14.88
N LEU A 41 8.91 21.09 16.12
CA LEU A 41 9.63 20.50 17.26
C LEU A 41 9.78 18.97 17.23
N PRO A 42 10.94 18.43 17.67
CA PRO A 42 11.21 17.00 17.62
C PRO A 42 10.08 16.21 18.28
N GLU A 43 9.58 15.18 17.59
CA GLU A 43 8.68 14.20 18.19
C GLU A 43 9.42 13.54 19.36
N VAL A 44 8.75 13.46 20.50
CA VAL A 44 9.28 12.88 21.73
C VAL A 44 8.46 11.65 22.02
N THR A 45 9.12 10.50 22.12
CA THR A 45 8.45 9.22 22.28
C THR A 45 8.52 8.78 23.73
N PRO A 46 7.37 8.68 24.42
CA PRO A 46 7.31 8.10 25.75
C PRO A 46 7.66 6.61 25.70
N LEU A 47 8.53 6.18 26.61
CA LEU A 47 9.03 4.82 26.76
C LEU A 47 8.48 4.25 28.07
N TYR A 48 7.17 3.99 28.11
CA TYR A 48 6.45 3.59 29.33
C TYR A 48 7.01 2.35 30.02
N ASP A 49 7.57 1.42 29.25
CA ASP A 49 8.11 0.15 29.74
C ASP A 49 9.59 0.26 30.17
N MET A 50 10.24 1.42 29.99
CA MET A 50 11.64 1.60 30.38
C MET A 50 11.75 2.18 31.80
N PRO A 51 12.61 1.61 32.66
CA PRO A 51 12.83 2.15 33.99
C PRO A 51 13.44 3.54 33.93
N ILE A 52 13.04 4.37 34.88
CA ILE A 52 13.61 5.68 35.10
C ILE A 52 14.94 5.50 35.81
N MET A 53 16.01 6.03 35.22
CA MET A 53 17.37 5.89 35.71
C MET A 53 18.08 7.24 35.66
N ARG A 54 19.10 7.41 36.51
CA ARG A 54 19.96 8.59 36.45
C ARG A 54 20.52 8.77 35.03
N GLY A 55 20.46 10.00 34.52
CA GLY A 55 20.93 10.41 33.20
C GLY A 55 19.92 10.23 32.06
N CYS A 56 18.77 9.56 32.28
CA CYS A 56 17.76 9.47 31.23
C CYS A 56 16.92 10.75 31.13
N LYS A 57 16.40 11.00 29.93
CA LYS A 57 15.40 12.05 29.70
C LYS A 57 14.02 11.54 30.09
N VAL A 58 13.25 12.38 30.77
CA VAL A 58 11.91 12.10 31.27
C VAL A 58 10.99 13.28 31.01
N MET A 59 9.70 13.01 31.04
CA MET A 59 8.66 14.03 31.07
C MET A 59 7.53 13.58 32.00
N LEU A 60 6.63 14.49 32.37
CA LEU A 60 5.41 14.09 33.07
C LEU A 60 4.53 13.22 32.16
N ARG A 61 3.93 12.17 32.73
CA ARG A 61 2.94 11.34 32.04
C ARG A 61 1.75 12.17 31.54
N GLU A 62 1.42 13.25 32.26
CA GLU A 62 0.38 14.20 31.89
C GLU A 62 0.99 15.48 31.26
N ARG A 63 0.72 15.69 29.97
CA ARG A 63 1.23 16.85 29.18
C ARG A 63 0.43 18.15 29.35
N SER A 64 -0.61 18.18 30.19
CA SER A 64 -1.56 19.30 30.27
C SER A 64 -0.95 20.57 30.85
N GLU A 65 0.05 20.45 31.74
CA GLU A 65 0.59 21.60 32.48
C GLU A 65 2.06 21.90 32.17
N ASP A 66 2.89 20.86 31.98
CA ASP A 66 4.32 21.02 31.69
C ASP A 66 4.73 20.14 30.50
N LYS A 67 5.27 20.76 29.44
CA LYS A 67 5.74 20.09 28.21
C LYS A 67 7.26 19.99 28.14
N ASN A 68 7.96 20.33 29.21
CA ASN A 68 9.41 20.28 29.25
C ASN A 68 9.90 18.82 29.32
N ILE A 69 11.10 18.62 28.79
CA ILE A 69 11.86 17.40 28.93
C ILE A 69 12.91 17.66 30.00
N TYR A 70 13.00 16.75 30.96
CA TYR A 70 13.94 16.82 32.06
C TYR A 70 14.99 15.72 31.95
N THR A 71 16.18 15.95 32.47
CA THR A 71 17.18 14.90 32.68
C THR A 71 17.19 14.50 34.15
N VAL A 72 17.08 13.21 34.45
CA VAL A 72 17.12 12.70 35.83
C VAL A 72 18.53 12.83 36.39
N LEU A 73 18.71 13.60 37.45
CA LEU A 73 20.01 13.84 38.08
C LEU A 73 20.28 12.85 39.22
N SER A 74 19.25 12.52 39.99
CA SER A 74 19.27 11.52 41.06
C SER A 74 17.87 10.98 41.33
N ILE A 75 17.80 9.79 41.94
CA ILE A 75 16.56 9.15 42.37
C ILE A 75 16.75 8.79 43.85
N ASP A 76 15.81 9.19 44.68
CA ASP A 76 15.75 8.84 46.11
C ASP A 76 14.37 8.26 46.43
N ASN A 77 14.32 6.97 46.78
CA ASN A 77 13.09 6.20 46.97
C ASN A 77 12.09 6.35 45.80
N SER A 78 11.01 7.09 46.00
CA SER A 78 9.92 7.33 45.05
C SER A 78 9.98 8.70 44.38
N GLU A 79 11.02 9.49 44.62
CA GLU A 79 11.21 10.83 44.06
C GLU A 79 12.44 10.90 43.15
N ALA A 80 12.30 11.60 42.03
CA ALA A 80 13.38 11.89 41.09
C ALA A 80 13.65 13.39 41.05
N VAL A 81 14.92 13.77 41.23
CA VAL A 81 15.38 15.16 41.02
C VAL A 81 15.79 15.29 39.56
N CYS A 82 15.17 16.19 38.82
CA CYS A 82 15.37 16.34 37.38
C CYS A 82 15.67 17.78 36.96
N GLY A 83 16.52 17.98 35.94
CA GLY A 83 16.90 19.30 35.43
C GLY A 83 16.45 19.56 33.98
N ILE A 84 16.06 20.80 33.64
CA ILE A 84 15.49 21.16 32.32
C ILE A 84 16.56 21.27 31.22
N ARG A 85 17.71 21.91 31.50
CA ARG A 85 18.89 22.04 30.61
C ARG A 85 20.13 22.29 31.46
N ALA A 86 21.18 21.50 31.29
CA ALA A 86 22.51 21.75 31.88
C ALA A 86 22.52 22.22 33.37
N GLU A 87 21.77 21.54 34.24
CA GLU A 87 21.80 21.70 35.71
C GLU A 87 21.34 23.06 36.30
N GLU A 88 20.86 24.03 35.52
CA GLU A 88 20.54 25.37 36.06
C GLU A 88 19.22 25.45 36.87
N GLU A 89 18.22 24.62 36.57
CA GLU A 89 16.93 24.60 37.27
C GLU A 89 16.46 23.17 37.53
N THR A 90 16.42 22.77 38.81
CA THR A 90 16.04 21.43 39.26
C THR A 90 14.63 21.40 39.82
N LYS A 91 13.82 20.42 39.39
CA LYS A 91 12.50 20.12 39.96
C LYS A 91 12.49 18.68 40.49
N THR A 92 11.71 18.44 41.54
CA THR A 92 11.48 17.11 42.08
C THR A 92 10.10 16.61 41.64
N PHE A 93 10.04 15.36 41.18
CA PHE A 93 8.81 14.71 40.76
C PHE A 93 8.71 13.32 41.39
N LEU A 94 7.49 12.82 41.57
CA LEU A 94 7.30 11.40 41.86
C LEU A 94 7.68 10.57 40.63
N VAL A 95 8.42 9.48 40.84
CA VAL A 95 8.83 8.57 39.77
C VAL A 95 7.63 8.04 38.99
N ASP A 96 6.52 7.75 39.68
CA ASP A 96 5.28 7.25 39.08
C ASP A 96 4.58 8.28 38.16
N ASP A 97 4.85 9.57 38.35
CA ASP A 97 4.32 10.64 37.49
C ASP A 97 5.21 10.92 36.27
N LEU A 98 6.38 10.31 36.22
CA LEU A 98 7.32 10.47 35.13
C LEU A 98 7.22 9.31 34.14
N VAL A 99 7.61 9.60 32.91
CA VAL A 99 7.85 8.62 31.86
C VAL A 99 9.17 8.95 31.17
N ARG A 100 10.00 7.94 30.93
CA ARG A 100 11.22 8.10 30.15
C ARG A 100 10.86 8.48 28.72
N VAL A 101 11.66 9.32 28.10
CA VAL A 101 11.47 9.70 26.70
C VAL A 101 12.73 9.53 25.89
N ALA A 102 12.54 9.24 24.60
CA ALA A 102 13.55 9.44 23.58
C ALA A 102 13.20 10.68 22.76
N GLU A 103 14.16 11.58 22.61
CA GLU A 103 14.04 12.69 21.67
C GLU A 103 14.31 12.22 20.24
N PHE A 104 13.72 12.90 19.26
CA PHE A 104 14.02 12.66 17.86
C PHE A 104 15.53 12.76 17.60
N GLY A 105 16.08 11.71 16.99
CA GLY A 105 17.51 11.59 16.72
C GLY A 105 18.28 10.79 17.76
N GLU A 106 17.73 10.47 18.93
CA GLU A 106 18.39 9.56 19.87
C GLU A 106 18.30 8.10 19.39
N SER A 107 19.41 7.35 19.53
CA SER A 107 19.42 5.92 19.24
C SER A 107 18.55 5.17 20.25
N ILE A 108 17.53 4.50 19.73
CA ILE A 108 16.67 3.58 20.46
C ILE A 108 16.85 2.18 19.91
N TYR A 109 16.65 1.16 20.75
CA TYR A 109 16.89 -0.24 20.41
C TYR A 109 15.57 -1.01 20.50
N PRO A 110 14.71 -0.95 19.46
CA PRO A 110 13.38 -1.52 19.50
C PRO A 110 13.39 -3.05 19.44
N TYR A 111 12.53 -3.68 20.23
CA TYR A 111 12.25 -5.11 20.17
C TYR A 111 10.75 -5.38 20.14
N LEU A 112 10.38 -6.63 19.90
CA LEU A 112 9.00 -7.09 19.84
C LEU A 112 8.67 -7.87 21.11
N LYS A 113 7.85 -7.29 21.99
CA LYS A 113 7.32 -7.96 23.17
C LYS A 113 6.07 -8.76 22.76
N PRO A 114 6.08 -10.10 22.79
CA PRO A 114 4.89 -10.89 22.51
C PRO A 114 3.78 -10.56 23.52
N VAL A 115 2.55 -10.39 23.03
CA VAL A 115 1.35 -10.12 23.84
C VAL A 115 0.45 -11.36 23.85
N THR A 116 0.05 -11.80 22.67
CA THR A 116 -0.79 -12.99 22.47
C THR A 116 -0.61 -13.50 21.03
N ASP A 117 -1.23 -14.63 20.73
CA ASP A 117 -1.22 -15.24 19.39
C ASP A 117 -2.57 -15.90 19.08
N VAL A 118 -2.87 -16.05 17.79
CA VAL A 118 -4.02 -16.80 17.27
C VAL A 118 -3.53 -17.77 16.20
N CYS A 119 -3.97 -19.02 16.30
CA CYS A 119 -3.51 -20.12 15.47
C CYS A 119 -4.72 -20.88 14.90
N ASN A 120 -4.91 -20.83 13.58
CA ASN A 120 -5.92 -21.61 12.87
C ASN A 120 -5.33 -22.33 11.64
N SER A 121 -4.00 -22.43 11.54
CA SER A 121 -3.30 -23.32 10.60
C SER A 121 -2.18 -24.10 11.29
N ASP A 122 -1.53 -25.02 10.58
CA ASP A 122 -0.53 -25.92 11.16
C ASP A 122 0.75 -25.19 11.62
N GLU A 123 1.53 -25.80 12.53
CA GLU A 123 2.71 -25.18 13.16
C GLU A 123 3.88 -24.90 12.20
N ASP A 124 3.89 -25.41 10.96
CA ASP A 124 4.94 -25.17 9.95
C ASP A 124 4.60 -24.05 8.93
N ASP A 125 3.50 -23.32 9.14
CA ASP A 125 3.09 -22.21 8.27
C ASP A 125 3.73 -20.86 8.63
N PHE A 126 3.49 -19.88 7.76
CA PHE A 126 3.91 -18.49 7.98
C PHE A 126 2.99 -17.79 8.99
N TRP A 127 3.54 -16.79 9.66
CA TRP A 127 2.80 -16.00 10.64
C TRP A 127 2.66 -14.55 10.20
N HIS A 128 1.45 -14.02 10.27
CA HIS A 128 1.23 -12.58 10.27
C HIS A 128 1.77 -11.97 11.58
N ALA A 129 2.17 -10.71 11.52
CA ALA A 129 2.59 -9.98 12.71
C ALA A 129 1.80 -8.68 12.82
N LEU A 130 1.29 -8.39 14.00
CA LEU A 130 0.67 -7.10 14.27
C LEU A 130 1.41 -6.44 15.43
N ILE A 131 1.78 -5.18 15.26
CA ILE A 131 2.66 -4.45 16.17
C ILE A 131 1.91 -3.22 16.69
N GLU A 132 1.63 -3.21 17.99
CA GLU A 132 1.19 -2.04 18.74
C GLU A 132 2.38 -1.09 18.90
N ALA A 133 2.38 0.03 18.18
CA ALA A 133 3.48 1.00 18.19
C ALA A 133 3.13 2.34 17.55
N ASP A 134 3.92 3.37 17.85
CA ASP A 134 4.12 4.44 16.87
C ASP A 134 4.81 3.86 15.63
N ASN A 135 4.20 4.12 14.48
CA ASN A 135 4.63 3.56 13.21
C ASN A 135 6.00 4.05 12.73
N TYR A 136 6.48 5.22 13.14
CA TYR A 136 7.85 5.65 12.81
C TYR A 136 8.88 4.69 13.43
N HIS A 137 8.73 4.35 14.71
CA HIS A 137 9.65 3.44 15.39
C HIS A 137 9.49 1.99 14.95
N ALA A 138 8.27 1.56 14.69
CA ALA A 138 8.05 0.24 14.08
C ALA A 138 8.73 0.16 12.71
N LEU A 139 8.66 1.20 11.88
CA LEU A 139 9.35 1.26 10.59
C LEU A 139 10.87 1.20 10.73
N GLN A 140 11.47 1.82 11.76
CA GLN A 140 12.90 1.67 12.05
C GLN A 140 13.28 0.22 12.35
N LEU A 141 12.45 -0.49 13.13
CA LEU A 141 12.63 -1.92 13.36
C LEU A 141 12.43 -2.74 12.09
N LEU A 142 11.38 -2.46 11.32
CA LEU A 142 11.11 -3.15 10.06
C LEU A 142 12.22 -2.92 9.03
N GLU A 143 12.94 -1.79 9.08
CA GLU A 143 14.14 -1.56 8.26
C GLU A 143 15.21 -2.61 8.56
N TYR A 144 15.48 -2.86 9.84
CA TYR A 144 16.41 -3.92 10.25
C TYR A 144 15.97 -5.32 9.78
N LEU A 145 14.66 -5.58 9.79
CA LEU A 145 14.10 -6.90 9.46
C LEU A 145 14.02 -7.13 7.94
N TYR A 146 13.56 -6.13 7.19
CA TYR A 146 12.99 -6.29 5.85
C TYR A 146 13.46 -5.24 4.84
N ALA A 147 14.59 -4.56 5.05
CA ALA A 147 15.17 -3.65 4.07
C ALA A 147 15.25 -4.29 2.66
N GLY A 148 14.62 -3.65 1.67
CA GLY A 148 14.55 -4.11 0.28
C GLY A 148 13.75 -5.39 0.04
N LYS A 149 12.99 -5.90 1.02
CA LYS A 149 12.29 -7.20 0.94
C LYS A 149 10.76 -7.09 0.82
N VAL A 150 10.18 -5.90 0.98
CA VAL A 150 8.72 -5.72 0.97
C VAL A 150 8.19 -5.61 -0.47
N ASP A 151 7.23 -6.46 -0.83
CA ASP A 151 6.61 -6.51 -2.16
C ASP A 151 5.50 -5.48 -2.31
N CYS A 152 4.76 -5.20 -1.24
CA CYS A 152 3.62 -4.30 -1.26
C CYS A 152 3.52 -3.55 0.06
N ILE A 153 3.42 -2.22 -0.02
CA ILE A 153 2.99 -1.39 1.09
C ILE A 153 1.61 -0.85 0.76
N TYR A 154 0.65 -1.07 1.65
CA TYR A 154 -0.67 -0.42 1.60
C TYR A 154 -0.82 0.43 2.84
N ILE A 155 -1.18 1.70 2.70
CA ILE A 155 -1.43 2.58 3.84
C ILE A 155 -2.65 3.46 3.63
N ASP A 156 -3.37 3.69 4.72
CA ASP A 156 -4.48 4.62 4.84
C ASP A 156 -4.17 5.67 5.92
N PRO A 157 -3.30 6.66 5.63
CA PRO A 157 -2.92 7.67 6.60
C PRO A 157 -4.11 8.55 7.01
N PRO A 158 -4.06 9.22 8.17
CA PRO A 158 -5.12 10.16 8.58
C PRO A 158 -5.28 11.28 7.55
N TYR A 159 -6.52 11.63 7.23
CA TYR A 159 -6.89 12.57 6.16
C TYR A 159 -6.87 14.04 6.58
N ASN A 160 -6.41 14.33 7.81
CA ASN A 160 -6.29 15.69 8.33
C ASN A 160 -7.62 16.47 8.16
N THR A 161 -8.73 15.89 8.61
CA THR A 161 -10.06 16.42 8.32
C THR A 161 -10.51 17.50 9.31
N GLY A 162 -9.94 17.52 10.52
CA GLY A 162 -10.23 18.48 11.59
C GLY A 162 -11.30 18.01 12.57
N ALA A 163 -11.73 16.75 12.47
CA ALA A 163 -12.67 16.14 13.38
C ALA A 163 -11.94 15.63 14.64
N LYS A 164 -12.36 16.09 15.82
CA LYS A 164 -11.77 15.78 17.14
C LYS A 164 -12.41 14.59 17.86
N ASP A 165 -13.48 14.03 17.31
CA ASP A 165 -14.40 13.13 18.03
C ASP A 165 -14.01 11.63 18.03
N TRP A 166 -12.85 11.22 17.52
CA TRP A 166 -12.60 9.82 17.12
C TRP A 166 -11.23 9.26 17.55
N LYS A 167 -11.19 7.95 17.88
CA LYS A 167 -10.03 7.21 18.44
C LYS A 167 -8.77 7.28 17.59
N TYR A 168 -8.89 7.45 16.27
CA TYR A 168 -7.74 7.66 15.38
C TYR A 168 -7.60 9.16 15.17
N ASN A 169 -6.45 9.73 15.53
CA ASN A 169 -6.29 11.17 15.44
C ASN A 169 -6.29 11.66 13.98
N ASN A 170 -7.48 11.96 13.46
CA ASN A 170 -7.71 12.61 12.16
C ASN A 170 -7.44 14.13 12.23
N ASP A 171 -6.98 14.61 13.39
CA ASP A 171 -6.58 15.96 13.75
C ASP A 171 -5.12 15.95 14.24
N TYR A 172 -4.21 15.38 13.44
CA TYR A 172 -2.76 15.44 13.73
C TYR A 172 -2.30 16.89 13.96
N VAL A 173 -3.05 17.86 13.42
CA VAL A 173 -2.86 19.28 13.63
C VAL A 173 -4.20 20.00 13.67
N ASP A 174 -4.42 20.79 14.72
CA ASP A 174 -5.61 21.62 14.92
C ASP A 174 -5.96 22.43 13.67
N SER A 175 -7.25 22.43 13.30
CA SER A 175 -7.85 23.24 12.24
C SER A 175 -7.50 24.75 12.26
N ASN A 176 -7.18 25.31 13.44
CA ASN A 176 -6.78 26.70 13.60
C ASN A 176 -5.27 26.94 13.39
N ASP A 177 -4.49 25.89 13.16
CA ASP A 177 -3.05 25.99 12.94
C ASP A 177 -2.74 26.36 11.48
N VAL A 178 -2.03 27.47 11.31
CA VAL A 178 -1.60 27.97 9.99
C VAL A 178 -0.66 26.97 9.29
N TYR A 179 0.00 26.07 10.03
CA TYR A 179 0.99 25.10 9.52
C TYR A 179 0.47 23.65 9.45
N ARG A 180 -0.85 23.48 9.45
CA ARG A 180 -1.55 22.18 9.40
C ARG A 180 -1.01 21.21 8.35
N HIS A 181 -0.89 21.66 7.11
CA HIS A 181 -0.41 20.82 6.01
C HIS A 181 1.09 20.50 6.13
N SER A 182 1.90 21.47 6.59
CA SER A 182 3.34 21.29 6.78
C SER A 182 3.69 20.25 7.84
N LYS A 183 2.92 20.21 8.94
CA LYS A 183 3.08 19.21 10.00
C LYS A 183 2.66 17.82 9.56
N TRP A 184 1.53 17.70 8.84
CA TRP A 184 1.09 16.42 8.28
C TRP A 184 2.10 15.89 7.24
N LEU A 185 2.58 16.75 6.35
CA LEU A 185 3.63 16.41 5.39
C LEU A 185 4.92 15.95 6.07
N SER A 186 5.37 16.64 7.12
CA SER A 186 6.58 16.25 7.87
C SER A 186 6.43 14.87 8.52
N MET A 187 5.24 14.57 9.08
CA MET A 187 4.91 13.27 9.65
C MET A 187 4.96 12.16 8.60
N MET A 188 4.36 12.40 7.44
CA MET A 188 4.33 11.46 6.31
C MET A 188 5.71 11.27 5.67
N GLU A 189 6.46 12.35 5.43
CA GLU A 189 7.78 12.32 4.80
C GLU A 189 8.72 11.38 5.55
N ARG A 190 8.80 11.52 6.88
CA ARG A 190 9.66 10.69 7.74
C ARG A 190 9.33 9.20 7.60
N ARG A 191 8.04 8.86 7.58
CA ARG A 191 7.57 7.46 7.44
C ARG A 191 7.80 6.93 6.04
N LEU A 192 7.53 7.74 5.01
CA LEU A 192 7.75 7.38 3.62
C LEU A 192 9.24 7.19 3.30
N LYS A 193 10.14 7.98 3.91
CA LYS A 193 11.59 7.77 3.83
C LYS A 193 12.01 6.38 4.35
N LEU A 194 11.47 5.94 5.48
CA LEU A 194 11.72 4.59 6.00
C LEU A 194 11.05 3.52 5.12
N ALA A 195 9.80 3.72 4.71
CA ALA A 195 9.07 2.83 3.81
C ALA A 195 9.82 2.61 2.48
N LYS A 196 10.46 3.65 1.94
CA LYS A 196 11.34 3.55 0.77
C LYS A 196 12.45 2.53 0.97
N LYS A 197 13.05 2.46 2.16
CA LYS A 197 14.11 1.48 2.44
C LYS A 197 13.58 0.04 2.54
N LEU A 198 12.29 -0.15 2.86
CA LEU A 198 11.66 -1.47 2.94
C LEU A 198 11.31 -2.05 1.56
N LEU A 199 10.89 -1.20 0.62
CA LEU A 199 10.40 -1.59 -0.69
C LEU A 199 11.48 -2.28 -1.53
N ASN A 200 11.13 -3.40 -2.16
CA ASN A 200 11.95 -4.03 -3.18
C ASN A 200 11.91 -3.20 -4.48
N MET A 201 12.93 -2.36 -4.69
CA MET A 201 13.03 -1.45 -5.85
C MET A 201 12.96 -2.12 -7.23
N SER A 202 13.19 -3.43 -7.31
CA SER A 202 13.12 -4.17 -8.57
C SER A 202 11.71 -4.61 -8.96
N ASP A 203 10.81 -4.76 -7.99
CA ASP A 203 9.52 -5.41 -8.20
C ASP A 203 8.58 -5.22 -6.99
N SER A 204 8.12 -3.99 -6.74
CA SER A 204 7.20 -3.71 -5.62
C SER A 204 6.20 -2.60 -5.95
N VAL A 205 5.22 -2.43 -5.06
CA VAL A 205 4.24 -1.34 -5.14
C VAL A 205 4.07 -0.65 -3.79
N LEU A 206 3.90 0.67 -3.82
CA LEU A 206 3.37 1.47 -2.71
C LEU A 206 1.98 1.98 -3.09
N ILE A 207 0.99 1.70 -2.24
CA ILE A 207 -0.42 2.04 -2.38
C ILE A 207 -0.79 2.95 -1.22
N VAL A 208 -1.24 4.17 -1.51
CA VAL A 208 -1.62 5.15 -0.49
C VAL A 208 -3.03 5.67 -0.78
N THR A 209 -3.97 5.44 0.14
CA THR A 209 -5.30 6.03 0.05
C THR A 209 -5.32 7.43 0.66
N ILE A 210 -6.12 8.33 0.08
CA ILE A 210 -6.22 9.72 0.53
C ILE A 210 -7.56 10.32 0.11
N ASP A 211 -8.04 11.35 0.83
CA ASP A 211 -9.21 12.14 0.44
C ASP A 211 -8.87 13.38 -0.40
N GLU A 212 -9.89 14.20 -0.69
CA GLU A 212 -9.73 15.44 -1.44
C GLU A 212 -8.96 16.55 -0.71
N LYS A 213 -8.63 16.40 0.58
CA LYS A 213 -7.96 17.45 1.36
C LYS A 213 -6.45 17.45 1.17
N GLU A 214 -5.82 16.27 1.23
CA GLU A 214 -4.35 16.17 1.21
C GLU A 214 -3.79 15.56 -0.09
N TYR A 215 -4.62 15.15 -1.05
CA TYR A 215 -4.13 14.45 -2.25
C TYR A 215 -3.08 15.24 -3.05
N LEU A 216 -3.19 16.57 -3.15
CA LEU A 216 -2.21 17.41 -3.86
C LEU A 216 -0.87 17.45 -3.12
N HIS A 217 -0.90 17.68 -1.81
CA HIS A 217 0.30 17.75 -0.97
C HIS A 217 1.02 16.40 -0.94
N LEU A 218 0.26 15.32 -0.74
CA LEU A 218 0.77 13.96 -0.78
C LEU A 218 1.35 13.63 -2.16
N GLY A 219 0.66 13.99 -3.25
CA GLY A 219 1.15 13.78 -4.62
C GLY A 219 2.53 14.43 -4.84
N CYS A 220 2.69 15.70 -4.45
CA CYS A 220 4.00 16.38 -4.55
C CYS A 220 5.08 15.72 -3.69
N LEU A 221 4.73 15.29 -2.47
CA LEU A 221 5.66 14.58 -1.59
C LEU A 221 6.10 13.24 -2.18
N LEU A 222 5.17 12.49 -2.77
CA LEU A 222 5.43 11.21 -3.41
C LEU A 222 6.32 11.38 -4.65
N GLU A 223 6.10 12.41 -5.47
CA GLU A 223 6.96 12.73 -6.60
C GLU A 223 8.39 13.10 -6.17
N GLU A 224 8.55 13.84 -5.07
CA GLU A 224 9.88 14.20 -4.53
C GLU A 224 10.61 12.98 -3.96
N LEU A 225 9.93 12.15 -3.17
CA LEU A 225 10.57 11.02 -2.49
C LEU A 225 10.80 9.82 -3.41
N PHE A 226 10.01 9.65 -4.46
CA PHE A 226 10.03 8.50 -5.36
C PHE A 226 10.07 8.90 -6.85
N PRO A 227 11.06 9.71 -7.30
CA PRO A 227 11.15 10.15 -8.69
C PRO A 227 11.31 9.00 -9.70
N GLU A 228 11.77 7.84 -9.24
CA GLU A 228 11.93 6.63 -10.04
C GLU A 228 10.64 5.81 -10.22
N ALA A 229 9.60 6.09 -9.43
CA ALA A 229 8.37 5.30 -9.45
C ALA A 229 7.48 5.66 -10.63
N GLN A 230 6.80 4.65 -11.20
CA GLN A 230 5.67 4.89 -12.09
C GLN A 230 4.42 5.17 -11.28
N MET A 231 4.12 6.45 -11.06
CA MET A 231 2.95 6.89 -10.29
C MET A 231 1.68 6.96 -11.15
N GLN A 232 0.58 6.44 -10.63
CA GLN A 232 -0.78 6.59 -11.16
C GLN A 232 -1.75 6.92 -10.03
N MET A 233 -2.79 7.68 -10.33
CA MET A 233 -3.87 7.98 -9.39
C MET A 233 -5.17 7.31 -9.85
N ILE A 234 -5.88 6.72 -8.90
CA ILE A 234 -7.16 6.06 -9.07
C ILE A 234 -8.21 6.82 -8.27
N THR A 235 -9.41 6.97 -8.81
CA THR A 235 -10.60 7.42 -8.07
C THR A 235 -11.42 6.20 -7.68
N SER A 236 -11.70 6.01 -6.39
CA SER A 236 -12.51 4.90 -5.88
C SER A 236 -13.81 5.42 -5.28
N VAL A 237 -14.95 4.97 -5.80
CA VAL A 237 -16.27 5.29 -5.25
C VAL A 237 -16.52 4.41 -4.02
N ILE A 238 -16.57 5.03 -2.85
CA ILE A 238 -16.68 4.38 -1.54
C ILE A 238 -18.05 4.57 -0.87
N SER A 239 -18.90 5.46 -1.40
CA SER A 239 -20.27 5.66 -0.94
C SER A 239 -21.15 6.21 -2.07
N ARG A 240 -21.95 5.37 -2.70
CA ARG A 240 -22.79 5.77 -3.85
C ARG A 240 -23.96 6.67 -3.46
N ASN A 241 -24.39 6.61 -2.21
CA ASN A 241 -25.44 7.48 -1.68
C ASN A 241 -24.94 8.92 -1.54
N GLY A 242 -23.62 9.10 -1.43
CA GLY A 242 -22.99 10.37 -1.20
C GLY A 242 -23.14 10.85 0.25
N THR A 243 -22.14 11.60 0.70
CA THR A 243 -22.22 12.34 1.96
C THR A 243 -22.68 13.76 1.64
N SER A 244 -23.89 14.12 2.09
CA SER A 244 -24.45 15.46 1.88
C SER A 244 -23.60 16.53 2.56
N ARG A 245 -23.49 17.69 1.92
CA ARG A 245 -22.76 18.86 2.40
C ARG A 245 -23.57 20.11 2.09
N GLU A 246 -23.64 21.02 3.06
CA GLU A 246 -24.42 22.24 2.91
C GLU A 246 -23.83 23.12 1.81
N ASN A 247 -24.63 23.48 0.80
CA ASN A 247 -24.22 24.28 -0.36
C ASN A 247 -23.04 23.72 -1.18
N GLU A 248 -22.79 22.41 -1.13
CA GLU A 248 -21.71 21.73 -1.86
C GLU A 248 -22.20 20.48 -2.60
N PHE A 249 -21.36 19.93 -3.48
CA PHE A 249 -21.62 18.62 -4.09
C PHE A 249 -21.46 17.50 -3.05
N SER A 250 -22.32 16.49 -3.12
CA SER A 250 -22.21 15.31 -2.27
C SER A 250 -20.99 14.47 -2.67
N ARG A 251 -20.13 14.16 -1.72
CA ARG A 251 -18.91 13.36 -1.94
C ARG A 251 -19.26 11.87 -1.98
N VAL A 252 -18.71 11.14 -2.95
CA VAL A 252 -18.92 9.69 -3.11
C VAL A 252 -17.64 8.87 -3.11
N GLU A 253 -16.48 9.54 -3.18
CA GLU A 253 -15.21 8.95 -3.58
C GLU A 253 -14.04 9.25 -2.64
N GLU A 254 -12.95 8.53 -2.87
CA GLU A 254 -11.60 8.83 -2.40
C GLU A 254 -10.59 8.57 -3.53
N TYR A 255 -9.31 8.88 -3.26
CA TYR A 255 -8.22 8.69 -4.19
C TYR A 255 -7.24 7.62 -3.70
N VAL A 256 -6.60 6.94 -4.65
CA VAL A 256 -5.54 5.97 -4.37
C VAL A 256 -4.34 6.28 -5.25
N PHE A 257 -3.22 6.63 -4.64
CA PHE A 257 -1.93 6.70 -5.32
C PHE A 257 -1.31 5.31 -5.41
N ILE A 258 -0.90 4.94 -6.62
CA ILE A 258 -0.22 3.69 -6.94
C ILE A 258 1.17 4.04 -7.47
N LEU A 259 2.20 3.69 -6.72
CA LEU A 259 3.60 3.87 -7.11
C LEU A 259 4.21 2.50 -7.39
N ARG A 260 4.51 2.22 -8.66
CA ARG A 260 5.10 0.94 -9.10
C ARG A 260 6.60 1.08 -9.31
N PHE A 261 7.35 0.11 -8.81
CA PHE A 261 8.81 0.09 -8.87
C PHE A 261 9.32 -1.05 -9.75
N GLY A 262 10.39 -0.79 -10.49
CA GLY A 262 11.04 -1.76 -11.37
C GLY A 262 10.09 -2.39 -12.37
N LYS A 263 9.97 -3.72 -12.35
CA LYS A 263 9.13 -4.49 -13.30
C LYS A 263 7.66 -4.60 -12.90
N MET A 264 7.25 -4.00 -11.77
CA MET A 264 5.90 -4.16 -11.22
C MET A 264 4.81 -3.72 -12.22
N GLY A 265 4.04 -4.70 -12.67
CA GLY A 265 2.91 -4.53 -13.57
C GLY A 265 1.58 -4.50 -12.84
N VAL A 266 0.49 -4.33 -13.60
CA VAL A 266 -0.89 -4.48 -13.10
C VAL A 266 -1.42 -5.82 -13.61
N CYS A 267 -1.82 -6.71 -12.71
CA CYS A 267 -2.48 -7.97 -13.06
C CYS A 267 -3.82 -7.68 -13.73
N ARG A 268 -4.10 -8.42 -14.81
CA ARG A 268 -5.37 -8.30 -15.52
C ARG A 268 -6.39 -9.22 -14.89
N THR A 269 -7.64 -8.76 -14.78
CA THR A 269 -8.76 -9.54 -14.22
C THR A 269 -9.92 -9.54 -15.19
N ASN A 270 -10.96 -10.30 -14.90
CA ASN A 270 -12.22 -10.24 -15.65
C ASN A 270 -13.06 -8.98 -15.34
N ASP A 271 -12.52 -8.04 -14.57
CA ASP A 271 -13.20 -6.83 -14.13
C ASP A 271 -12.39 -5.56 -14.47
N ASN A 272 -13.01 -4.62 -15.19
CA ASN A 272 -12.41 -3.33 -15.52
C ASN A 272 -12.56 -2.24 -14.43
N MET A 273 -13.20 -2.57 -13.31
CA MET A 273 -13.49 -1.73 -12.14
C MET A 273 -14.45 -0.54 -12.35
N LEU A 274 -14.81 -0.16 -13.57
CA LEU A 274 -15.69 0.99 -13.83
C LEU A 274 -17.18 0.59 -13.88
N SER A 275 -17.54 -0.34 -14.77
CA SER A 275 -18.95 -0.68 -15.02
C SER A 275 -19.33 -1.97 -14.28
N GLU A 276 -20.36 -1.94 -13.42
CA GLU A 276 -20.92 -3.17 -12.87
C GLU A 276 -21.93 -3.77 -13.82
N GLY A 277 -21.82 -5.08 -14.08
CA GLY A 277 -22.86 -5.80 -14.79
C GLY A 277 -23.02 -5.36 -16.25
N ASP A 278 -21.94 -4.90 -16.91
CA ASP A 278 -21.83 -4.96 -18.38
C ASP A 278 -21.87 -6.45 -18.78
N LYS A 279 -23.04 -7.07 -18.68
CA LYS A 279 -23.40 -8.29 -19.43
C LYS A 279 -23.11 -7.92 -20.87
N GLY A 280 -22.06 -8.52 -21.41
CA GLY A 280 -21.28 -7.93 -22.50
C GLY A 280 -22.14 -7.15 -23.49
N VAL A 281 -21.92 -5.84 -23.56
CA VAL A 281 -22.21 -5.13 -24.79
C VAL A 281 -21.50 -5.93 -25.86
N ILE A 282 -22.27 -6.58 -26.72
CA ILE A 282 -21.82 -7.27 -27.93
C ILE A 282 -20.81 -6.32 -28.55
N SER A 283 -19.53 -6.64 -28.38
CA SER A 283 -18.45 -5.83 -28.92
C SER A 283 -18.74 -5.75 -30.41
N ARG A 284 -19.18 -4.60 -30.91
CA ARG A 284 -19.41 -4.40 -32.34
C ARG A 284 -18.09 -4.74 -33.03
N VAL A 285 -18.00 -5.91 -33.68
CA VAL A 285 -16.75 -6.38 -34.30
C VAL A 285 -16.52 -5.72 -35.66
N TRP A 286 -17.62 -5.28 -36.28
CA TRP A 286 -17.65 -4.64 -37.60
C TRP A 286 -17.84 -3.13 -37.49
N PHE A 287 -16.79 -2.39 -37.85
CA PHE A 287 -16.77 -0.92 -37.83
C PHE A 287 -16.82 -0.35 -39.24
N ASN A 288 -17.25 0.90 -39.39
CA ASN A 288 -17.17 1.59 -40.68
C ASN A 288 -15.69 1.74 -41.10
N PHE A 289 -15.37 1.38 -42.33
CA PHE A 289 -14.02 1.44 -42.89
C PHE A 289 -13.58 2.87 -43.24
N MET A 290 -14.53 3.77 -43.51
CA MET A 290 -14.24 5.18 -43.77
C MET A 290 -13.80 5.92 -42.50
N ARG A 291 -12.76 6.74 -42.60
CA ARG A 291 -12.27 7.64 -41.55
C ARG A 291 -12.80 9.06 -41.78
N THR A 292 -13.86 9.40 -41.07
CA THR A 292 -14.51 10.73 -41.14
C THR A 292 -13.71 11.85 -40.49
N SER A 293 -12.56 11.59 -39.87
CA SER A 293 -11.70 12.65 -39.29
C SER A 293 -10.54 13.06 -40.19
N THR A 294 -10.30 12.34 -41.30
CA THR A 294 -9.14 12.55 -42.17
C THR A 294 -9.62 12.96 -43.57
N ALA A 295 -9.28 14.19 -43.98
CA ALA A 295 -9.57 14.67 -45.33
C ALA A 295 -8.66 13.99 -46.37
N ARG A 296 -9.16 13.77 -47.59
CA ARG A 296 -8.39 13.18 -48.70
C ARG A 296 -7.05 13.87 -48.91
N SER A 297 -7.01 15.20 -48.85
CA SER A 297 -5.80 16.02 -49.06
C SER A 297 -4.62 15.67 -48.14
N LYS A 298 -4.87 15.02 -46.99
CA LYS A 298 -3.81 14.62 -46.04
C LYS A 298 -3.11 13.32 -46.41
N THR A 299 -3.59 12.57 -47.40
CA THR A 299 -3.04 11.24 -47.75
C THR A 299 -3.08 11.00 -49.26
N LYS A 300 -2.05 10.36 -49.84
CA LYS A 300 -1.99 10.08 -51.30
C LYS A 300 -2.41 8.67 -51.71
N GLY A 301 -2.91 7.84 -50.78
CA GLY A 301 -3.09 6.41 -51.05
C GLY A 301 -4.30 5.75 -50.40
N GLN A 302 -5.18 6.52 -49.75
CA GLN A 302 -6.34 5.98 -49.02
C GLN A 302 -7.67 6.43 -49.60
N PHE A 303 -7.66 7.01 -50.79
CA PHE A 303 -8.85 7.34 -51.56
C PHE A 303 -8.81 6.52 -52.86
N PHE A 304 -9.61 5.46 -52.93
CA PHE A 304 -9.67 4.51 -54.04
C PHE A 304 -11.06 3.89 -54.11
N PRO A 305 -11.51 3.45 -55.29
CA PRO A 305 -12.80 2.80 -55.42
C PRO A 305 -12.76 1.36 -54.89
N ILE A 306 -13.78 1.01 -54.12
CA ILE A 306 -14.10 -0.38 -53.76
C ILE A 306 -15.27 -0.80 -54.64
N TYR A 307 -15.05 -1.76 -55.52
CA TYR A 307 -16.06 -2.22 -56.47
C TYR A 307 -16.93 -3.30 -55.83
N ILE A 308 -18.24 -3.09 -55.83
CA ILE A 308 -19.21 -4.01 -55.25
C ILE A 308 -20.21 -4.47 -56.30
N ASN A 309 -20.69 -5.71 -56.16
CA ASN A 309 -21.89 -6.15 -56.84
C ASN A 309 -23.11 -5.86 -55.92
N PRO A 310 -24.02 -4.95 -56.30
CA PRO A 310 -25.10 -4.51 -55.43
C PRO A 310 -26.17 -5.59 -55.17
N ASP A 311 -26.40 -6.49 -56.14
CA ASP A 311 -27.39 -7.57 -56.02
C ASP A 311 -26.92 -8.66 -55.05
N LYS A 312 -25.66 -9.07 -55.19
CA LYS A 312 -25.04 -10.09 -54.35
C LYS A 312 -24.45 -9.53 -53.05
N LYS A 313 -24.36 -8.21 -52.92
CA LYS A 313 -23.76 -7.48 -51.78
C LYS A 313 -22.35 -7.97 -51.43
N VAL A 314 -21.53 -8.21 -52.44
CA VAL A 314 -20.15 -8.69 -52.30
C VAL A 314 -19.16 -7.68 -52.87
N ILE A 315 -18.00 -7.55 -52.23
CA ILE A 315 -16.87 -6.78 -52.78
C ILE A 315 -16.21 -7.64 -53.86
N VAL A 316 -16.16 -7.11 -55.08
CA VAL A 316 -15.62 -7.82 -56.24
C VAL A 316 -14.15 -7.49 -56.45
N ASP A 317 -13.77 -6.21 -56.29
CA ASP A 317 -12.39 -5.78 -56.49
C ASP A 317 -12.06 -4.50 -55.71
N ILE A 318 -10.77 -4.25 -55.50
CA ILE A 318 -10.21 -3.06 -54.88
C ILE A 318 -9.35 -2.33 -55.92
N GLY A 319 -9.81 -1.16 -56.35
CA GLY A 319 -9.13 -0.36 -57.36
C GLY A 319 -7.88 0.37 -56.85
N GLU A 320 -7.23 1.06 -57.78
CA GLU A 320 -6.03 1.85 -57.53
C GLU A 320 -6.35 3.21 -56.87
N PRO A 321 -5.41 3.78 -56.11
CA PRO A 321 -5.61 5.06 -55.43
C PRO A 321 -5.62 6.21 -56.42
N LEU A 322 -6.58 7.12 -56.22
CA LEU A 322 -6.63 8.38 -56.96
C LEU A 322 -5.75 9.41 -56.26
N LEU A 323 -4.95 10.13 -57.05
CA LEU A 323 -4.18 11.27 -56.62
C LEU A 323 -5.09 12.43 -56.18
N PRO A 324 -4.65 13.34 -55.30
CA PRO A 324 -5.50 14.41 -54.76
C PRO A 324 -6.17 15.33 -55.79
N ASP A 325 -5.62 15.42 -57.00
CA ASP A 325 -6.08 16.21 -58.13
C ASP A 325 -7.01 15.46 -59.09
N GLU A 326 -7.15 14.14 -58.94
CA GLU A 326 -8.07 13.33 -59.75
C GLU A 326 -9.49 13.36 -59.18
N SER A 327 -10.48 13.64 -60.03
CA SER A 327 -11.89 13.74 -59.59
C SER A 327 -12.49 12.36 -59.30
N ALA A 328 -13.38 12.26 -58.31
CA ALA A 328 -14.08 11.03 -57.98
C ALA A 328 -14.93 10.50 -59.15
N GLU A 329 -15.43 11.41 -59.99
CA GLU A 329 -16.24 11.11 -61.17
C GLU A 329 -15.43 10.46 -62.32
N SER A 330 -14.10 10.53 -62.27
CA SER A 330 -13.23 9.90 -63.28
C SER A 330 -13.11 8.38 -63.11
N VAL A 331 -13.61 7.82 -62.00
CA VAL A 331 -13.54 6.40 -61.72
C VAL A 331 -14.36 5.61 -62.74
N ALA A 332 -13.68 4.81 -63.55
CA ALA A 332 -14.33 3.82 -64.41
C ALA A 332 -14.98 2.72 -63.55
N VAL A 333 -16.26 2.47 -63.80
CA VAL A 333 -17.05 1.45 -63.11
C VAL A 333 -17.34 0.32 -64.09
N PRO A 334 -16.87 -0.92 -63.83
CA PRO A 334 -17.19 -2.06 -64.68
C PRO A 334 -18.70 -2.34 -64.74
N GLU A 335 -19.17 -2.91 -65.85
CA GLU A 335 -20.60 -3.20 -66.07
C GLU A 335 -21.17 -4.10 -64.97
N GLY A 336 -22.32 -3.71 -64.41
CA GLY A 336 -22.99 -4.44 -63.33
C GLY A 336 -22.38 -4.25 -61.93
N LEU A 337 -21.36 -3.40 -61.78
CA LEU A 337 -20.76 -3.06 -60.47
C LEU A 337 -21.06 -1.62 -60.05
N VAL A 338 -20.83 -1.32 -58.78
CA VAL A 338 -20.86 0.03 -58.21
C VAL A 338 -19.51 0.33 -57.57
N ALA A 339 -18.94 1.51 -57.84
CA ALA A 339 -17.75 2.00 -57.16
C ALA A 339 -18.13 2.76 -55.88
N VAL A 340 -17.62 2.31 -54.74
CA VAL A 340 -17.79 2.98 -53.45
C VAL A 340 -16.51 3.76 -53.12
N LEU A 341 -16.66 5.06 -52.85
CA LEU A 341 -15.59 5.96 -52.46
C LEU A 341 -15.83 6.51 -51.04
N PRO A 342 -14.79 6.89 -50.29
CA PRO A 342 -14.93 7.38 -48.91
C PRO A 342 -15.37 8.86 -48.90
N ILE A 343 -16.63 9.10 -49.30
CA ILE A 343 -17.22 10.44 -49.42
C ILE A 343 -18.35 10.58 -48.39
N ARG A 344 -18.34 11.68 -47.63
CA ARG A 344 -19.37 12.01 -46.63
C ARG A 344 -20.67 12.47 -47.28
N ASP A 345 -21.74 12.48 -46.50
CA ASP A 345 -23.07 12.88 -46.95
C ASP A 345 -23.13 14.33 -47.47
N ASP A 346 -22.27 15.21 -46.96
CA ASP A 346 -22.09 16.60 -47.42
C ASP A 346 -21.24 16.74 -48.69
N GLY A 347 -20.79 15.63 -49.28
CA GLY A 347 -19.91 15.59 -50.45
C GLY A 347 -18.42 15.67 -50.13
N THR A 348 -18.03 15.86 -48.85
CA THR A 348 -16.61 15.98 -48.49
C THR A 348 -15.86 14.67 -48.66
N GLU A 349 -14.76 14.71 -49.42
CA GLU A 349 -13.87 13.58 -49.62
C GLU A 349 -13.02 13.29 -48.36
N SER A 350 -13.13 12.07 -47.85
CA SER A 350 -12.40 11.58 -46.69
C SER A 350 -11.44 10.46 -47.09
N THR A 351 -11.08 9.55 -46.19
CA THR A 351 -10.17 8.44 -46.52
C THR A 351 -10.70 7.10 -46.01
N TRP A 352 -10.28 6.02 -46.66
CA TRP A 352 -10.41 4.66 -46.14
C TRP A 352 -9.46 4.42 -44.97
N GLY A 353 -9.76 3.39 -44.16
CA GLY A 353 -8.98 3.03 -42.99
C GLY A 353 -7.58 2.50 -43.29
N ALA A 354 -7.30 2.09 -44.53
CA ALA A 354 -6.04 1.55 -45.00
C ALA A 354 -5.84 1.83 -46.51
N ILE A 355 -4.65 1.52 -47.04
CA ILE A 355 -4.30 1.59 -48.48
C ILE A 355 -4.80 0.34 -49.24
N PRO A 356 -4.84 0.33 -50.60
CA PRO A 356 -5.37 -0.80 -51.39
C PRO A 356 -4.75 -2.16 -51.06
N SER A 357 -3.42 -2.25 -50.92
CA SER A 357 -2.74 -3.53 -50.64
C SER A 357 -3.15 -4.14 -49.30
N THR A 358 -3.27 -3.32 -48.25
CA THR A 358 -3.80 -3.75 -46.95
C THR A 358 -5.29 -4.08 -47.03
N THR A 359 -6.05 -3.35 -47.84
CA THR A 359 -7.49 -3.55 -48.03
C THR A 359 -7.79 -4.89 -48.73
N LYS A 360 -6.99 -5.25 -49.75
CA LYS A 360 -7.02 -6.57 -50.40
C LYS A 360 -6.76 -7.69 -49.39
N LYS A 361 -5.75 -7.54 -48.53
CA LYS A 361 -5.50 -8.50 -47.42
C LYS A 361 -6.66 -8.60 -46.43
N LEU A 362 -7.35 -7.49 -46.11
CA LEU A 362 -8.53 -7.53 -45.24
C LEU A 362 -9.67 -8.32 -45.90
N LEU A 363 -9.88 -8.13 -47.22
CA LEU A 363 -10.89 -8.86 -47.99
C LEU A 363 -10.58 -10.36 -48.06
N GLU A 364 -9.35 -10.73 -48.43
CA GLU A 364 -8.90 -12.14 -48.53
C GLU A 364 -9.07 -12.91 -47.21
N ASN A 365 -8.78 -12.23 -46.09
CA ASN A 365 -8.91 -12.81 -44.75
C ASN A 365 -10.36 -12.77 -44.21
N GLY A 366 -11.32 -12.23 -44.97
CA GLY A 366 -12.73 -12.12 -44.57
C GLY A 366 -13.00 -11.06 -43.50
N TYR A 367 -12.11 -10.07 -43.33
CA TYR A 367 -12.21 -8.94 -42.40
C TYR A 367 -12.74 -7.66 -43.04
N LEU A 368 -13.18 -7.70 -44.30
CA LEU A 368 -13.80 -6.57 -45.03
C LEU A 368 -15.10 -7.05 -45.67
N ARG A 369 -16.15 -6.22 -45.64
CA ARG A 369 -17.45 -6.56 -46.26
C ARG A 369 -18.25 -5.34 -46.67
N VAL A 370 -19.27 -5.57 -47.50
CA VAL A 370 -20.31 -4.57 -47.82
C VAL A 370 -21.22 -4.40 -46.60
N GLY A 371 -21.47 -3.15 -46.21
CA GLY A 371 -22.39 -2.77 -45.14
C GLY A 371 -23.81 -2.49 -45.67
N SER A 372 -24.54 -1.63 -44.97
CA SER A 372 -25.86 -1.17 -45.40
C SER A 372 -25.78 -0.19 -46.56
N PHE A 373 -26.82 -0.22 -47.41
CA PHE A 373 -27.15 0.83 -48.36
C PHE A 373 -27.99 1.91 -47.69
N ASP A 374 -27.66 3.17 -47.91
CA ASP A 374 -28.44 4.32 -47.45
C ASP A 374 -29.31 4.85 -48.60
N GLU A 375 -30.63 4.77 -48.42
CA GLU A 375 -31.61 5.21 -49.42
C GLU A 375 -31.62 6.72 -49.66
N LYS A 376 -31.22 7.54 -48.67
CA LYS A 376 -31.20 9.00 -48.80
C LYS A 376 -30.01 9.47 -49.61
N THR A 377 -28.84 8.92 -49.32
CA THR A 377 -27.58 9.30 -49.97
C THR A 377 -27.26 8.44 -51.19
N LYS A 378 -28.01 7.35 -51.41
CA LYS A 378 -27.82 6.35 -52.47
C LYS A 378 -26.41 5.75 -52.46
N ARG A 379 -25.85 5.55 -51.26
CA ARG A 379 -24.47 5.08 -51.05
C ARG A 379 -24.41 3.81 -50.22
N TRP A 380 -23.39 3.00 -50.50
CA TRP A 380 -23.06 1.82 -49.73
C TRP A 380 -22.01 2.13 -48.68
N SER A 381 -22.16 1.54 -47.50
CA SER A 381 -21.10 1.55 -46.49
C SER A 381 -20.16 0.36 -46.66
N ILE A 382 -18.90 0.50 -46.27
CA ILE A 382 -17.93 -0.60 -46.19
C ILE A 382 -17.57 -0.80 -44.71
N GLN A 383 -17.56 -2.05 -44.28
CA GLN A 383 -17.25 -2.41 -42.89
C GLN A 383 -15.98 -3.26 -42.82
N TYR A 384 -15.26 -3.12 -41.71
CA TYR A 384 -14.05 -3.90 -41.44
C TYR A 384 -13.91 -4.27 -39.97
N VAL A 385 -13.06 -5.27 -39.72
CA VAL A 385 -12.60 -5.65 -38.38
C VAL A 385 -11.28 -4.95 -38.09
N ARG A 386 -11.21 -4.22 -36.96
CA ARG A 386 -10.01 -3.45 -36.58
C ARG A 386 -8.84 -4.37 -36.24
N GLN A 387 -7.62 -3.87 -36.35
CA GLN A 387 -6.41 -4.65 -36.02
C GLN A 387 -6.44 -5.21 -34.59
N GLY A 388 -6.97 -4.46 -33.61
CA GLY A 388 -7.15 -4.95 -32.25
C GLY A 388 -8.09 -6.16 -32.17
N ASP A 389 -9.21 -6.11 -32.89
CA ASP A 389 -10.18 -7.21 -32.93
C ASP A 389 -9.68 -8.40 -33.77
N GLN A 390 -8.86 -8.17 -34.79
CA GLN A 390 -8.17 -9.26 -35.51
C GLN A 390 -7.22 -10.03 -34.58
N LYS A 391 -6.50 -9.34 -33.68
CA LYS A 391 -5.68 -10.00 -32.65
C LYS A 391 -6.55 -10.83 -31.69
N ARG A 392 -7.74 -10.35 -31.35
CA ARG A 392 -8.72 -11.07 -30.50
C ARG A 392 -9.31 -12.30 -31.20
N VAL A 393 -9.50 -12.23 -32.51
CA VAL A 393 -9.84 -13.42 -33.32
C VAL A 393 -8.68 -14.42 -33.30
N ALA A 394 -7.45 -13.96 -33.53
CA ALA A 394 -6.26 -14.83 -33.53
C ALA A 394 -5.97 -15.49 -32.18
N SER A 395 -6.29 -14.82 -31.05
CA SER A 395 -6.16 -15.38 -29.71
C SER A 395 -7.32 -16.27 -29.28
N GLY A 396 -8.36 -16.43 -30.12
CA GLY A 396 -9.56 -17.22 -29.81
C GLY A 396 -10.60 -16.50 -28.94
N GLU A 397 -10.41 -15.22 -28.62
CA GLU A 397 -11.36 -14.40 -27.84
C GLU A 397 -12.60 -14.02 -28.67
N ILE A 398 -12.49 -13.94 -30.00
CA ILE A 398 -13.65 -13.80 -30.90
C ILE A 398 -13.72 -15.08 -31.74
N ARG A 399 -14.83 -15.81 -31.64
CA ARG A 399 -14.98 -17.09 -32.34
C ARG A 399 -15.44 -16.88 -33.78
N ILE A 400 -14.81 -17.62 -34.69
CA ILE A 400 -15.23 -17.74 -36.09
C ILE A 400 -16.24 -18.89 -36.17
N GLU A 401 -17.48 -18.61 -36.54
CA GLU A 401 -18.50 -19.65 -36.76
C GLU A 401 -18.55 -20.14 -38.20
N GLY A 402 -17.93 -19.39 -39.11
CA GLY A 402 -17.86 -19.74 -40.52
C GLY A 402 -17.53 -18.54 -41.39
N LYS A 403 -17.75 -18.70 -42.69
CA LYS A 403 -17.74 -17.62 -43.68
C LYS A 403 -19.15 -17.43 -44.22
N ALA A 404 -19.55 -16.18 -44.40
CA ALA A 404 -20.77 -15.82 -45.11
C ALA A 404 -20.58 -15.95 -46.63
N ASP A 405 -21.68 -15.90 -47.37
CA ASP A 405 -21.69 -16.05 -48.83
C ASP A 405 -20.89 -14.94 -49.56
N ASP A 406 -20.68 -13.79 -48.92
CA ASP A 406 -19.85 -12.69 -49.41
C ASP A 406 -18.35 -12.87 -49.11
N GLY A 407 -17.96 -13.99 -48.50
CA GLY A 407 -16.59 -14.31 -48.10
C GLY A 407 -16.15 -13.73 -46.75
N SER A 408 -16.97 -12.91 -46.11
CA SER A 408 -16.67 -12.31 -44.80
C SER A 408 -16.81 -13.32 -43.65
N LEU A 409 -16.06 -13.13 -42.56
CA LEU A 409 -16.15 -14.01 -41.40
C LEU A 409 -17.43 -13.76 -40.59
N ILE A 410 -18.08 -14.85 -40.18
CA ILE A 410 -19.17 -14.82 -39.20
C ILE A 410 -18.53 -14.85 -37.81
N LEU A 411 -18.41 -13.68 -37.19
CA LEU A 411 -17.74 -13.48 -35.91
C LEU A 411 -18.76 -13.39 -34.78
N LYS A 412 -18.70 -14.30 -33.80
CA LYS A 412 -19.45 -14.18 -32.55
C LYS A 412 -18.54 -13.63 -31.44
N PRO A 413 -18.95 -12.54 -30.76
CA PRO A 413 -18.26 -12.10 -29.56
C PRO A 413 -18.37 -13.18 -28.47
N VAL A 414 -17.29 -13.40 -27.73
CA VAL A 414 -17.33 -14.15 -26.47
C VAL A 414 -17.90 -13.24 -25.37
N ASP A 415 -18.54 -13.87 -24.38
CA ASP A 415 -19.06 -13.19 -23.20
C ASP A 415 -17.99 -12.26 -22.59
N ALA A 416 -18.30 -10.96 -22.50
CA ALA A 416 -17.39 -9.98 -21.93
C ALA A 416 -17.04 -10.28 -20.46
N SER A 417 -17.84 -11.10 -19.77
CA SER A 417 -17.56 -11.60 -18.42
C SER A 417 -16.31 -12.50 -18.36
N GLN A 418 -15.86 -13.06 -19.49
CA GLN A 418 -14.63 -13.85 -19.59
C GLN A 418 -13.43 -13.02 -20.05
N ARG A 419 -13.62 -11.72 -20.33
CA ARG A 419 -12.56 -10.88 -20.89
C ARG A 419 -11.58 -10.46 -19.80
N ILE A 420 -10.35 -10.95 -19.90
CA ILE A 420 -9.26 -10.50 -19.01
C ILE A 420 -8.75 -9.13 -19.50
N VAL A 421 -8.98 -8.09 -18.70
CA VAL A 421 -8.70 -6.68 -18.99
C VAL A 421 -7.88 -6.02 -17.89
N PHE A 422 -7.25 -4.89 -18.22
CA PHE A 422 -6.69 -4.02 -17.19
C PHE A 422 -7.83 -3.28 -16.45
N PRO A 423 -7.69 -3.05 -15.13
CA PRO A 423 -8.58 -2.14 -14.42
C PRO A 423 -8.43 -0.72 -14.98
N LYS A 424 -9.54 0.03 -14.97
CA LYS A 424 -9.54 1.46 -15.32
C LYS A 424 -9.13 2.30 -14.09
N THR A 425 -8.96 3.60 -14.29
CA THR A 425 -8.56 4.54 -13.23
C THR A 425 -9.72 5.10 -12.41
N VAL A 426 -10.95 4.74 -12.73
CA VAL A 426 -12.13 5.05 -11.93
C VAL A 426 -12.80 3.75 -11.55
N TRP A 427 -12.91 3.51 -10.25
CA TRP A 427 -13.46 2.31 -9.68
C TRP A 427 -14.83 2.61 -9.08
N ASN A 428 -15.84 1.88 -9.52
CA ASN A 428 -17.21 2.04 -9.06
C ASN A 428 -17.85 0.67 -8.85
N ARG A 429 -17.64 0.09 -7.67
CA ARG A 429 -18.13 -1.24 -7.29
C ARG A 429 -18.98 -1.15 -6.02
N LYS A 430 -20.07 -1.91 -5.92
CA LYS A 430 -20.90 -2.00 -4.70
C LYS A 430 -20.05 -2.53 -3.58
N SER A 431 -19.22 -3.54 -3.89
CA SER A 431 -18.28 -4.16 -2.96
C SER A 431 -17.32 -3.14 -2.34
N HIS A 432 -17.07 -2.00 -2.97
CA HIS A 432 -16.17 -0.95 -2.45
C HIS A 432 -16.86 0.00 -1.47
N ASP A 433 -18.16 -0.14 -1.23
CA ASP A 433 -18.88 0.67 -0.25
C ASP A 433 -18.34 0.47 1.17
N ALA A 434 -17.79 1.52 1.77
CA ALA A 434 -17.15 1.46 3.08
C ALA A 434 -18.17 1.30 4.23
N THR A 435 -19.43 1.72 4.03
CA THR A 435 -20.47 1.52 5.04
C THR A 435 -20.89 0.06 5.08
N GLU A 436 -21.14 -0.54 3.92
CA GLU A 436 -21.59 -1.93 3.82
C GLU A 436 -20.47 -2.91 4.15
N PHE A 437 -19.32 -2.75 3.51
CA PHE A 437 -18.23 -3.74 3.57
C PHE A 437 -17.06 -3.31 4.45
N GLY A 438 -17.20 -2.19 5.14
CA GLY A 438 -16.37 -1.79 6.28
C GLY A 438 -17.19 -1.83 7.57
N THR A 439 -18.08 -0.85 7.80
CA THR A 439 -18.76 -0.66 9.09
C THR A 439 -19.76 -1.78 9.41
N ARG A 440 -20.66 -2.11 8.47
CA ARG A 440 -21.67 -3.16 8.67
C ARG A 440 -21.06 -4.56 8.70
N LEU A 441 -19.99 -4.80 7.94
CA LEU A 441 -19.19 -6.03 8.01
C LEU A 441 -18.67 -6.31 9.43
N LEU A 442 -18.29 -5.28 10.18
CA LEU A 442 -17.77 -5.42 11.55
C LEU A 442 -18.86 -5.53 12.62
N LYS A 443 -20.12 -5.20 12.32
CA LYS A 443 -21.19 -5.23 13.32
C LYS A 443 -21.37 -6.59 13.99
N PRO A 444 -21.33 -7.74 13.26
CA PRO A 444 -21.40 -9.06 13.87
C PRO A 444 -20.18 -9.40 14.74
N TYR A 445 -19.04 -8.70 14.58
CA TYR A 445 -17.81 -9.00 15.32
C TYR A 445 -17.87 -8.45 16.75
N PHE A 446 -18.50 -7.29 16.94
CA PHE A 446 -18.25 -6.44 18.11
C PHE A 446 -19.49 -6.06 18.95
N GLU A 447 -20.70 -6.47 18.53
CA GLU A 447 -22.03 -6.09 19.06
C GLU A 447 -22.38 -4.61 18.98
N SER A 448 -21.39 -3.73 19.13
CA SER A 448 -21.47 -2.29 18.99
C SER A 448 -20.46 -1.80 17.94
N THR A 449 -20.70 -0.60 17.42
CA THR A 449 -19.75 0.05 16.52
C THR A 449 -18.53 0.49 17.31
N ARG A 450 -17.42 -0.25 17.20
CA ARG A 450 -16.14 0.07 17.83
C ARG A 450 -15.20 0.91 16.96
N PHE A 451 -15.50 1.03 15.66
CA PHE A 451 -14.67 1.76 14.69
C PHE A 451 -15.56 2.45 13.64
N SER A 452 -15.34 3.75 13.42
CA SER A 452 -16.28 4.59 12.65
C SER A 452 -16.03 4.58 11.13
N TYR A 453 -14.77 4.41 10.70
CA TYR A 453 -14.39 4.58 9.29
C TYR A 453 -13.50 3.45 8.76
N PRO A 454 -13.86 2.18 8.93
CA PRO A 454 -13.06 1.10 8.39
C PRO A 454 -13.16 1.11 6.85
N LYS A 455 -12.04 0.83 6.17
CA LYS A 455 -12.07 0.58 4.72
C LYS A 455 -12.95 -0.61 4.38
N SER A 456 -13.55 -0.56 3.19
CA SER A 456 -14.18 -1.75 2.61
C SER A 456 -13.14 -2.87 2.47
N LEU A 457 -13.48 -4.06 2.97
CA LEU A 457 -12.66 -5.27 2.81
C LEU A 457 -12.35 -5.53 1.33
N TYR A 458 -13.34 -5.37 0.45
CA TYR A 458 -13.20 -5.71 -0.96
C TYR A 458 -12.44 -4.64 -1.75
N ALA A 459 -12.52 -3.37 -1.35
CA ALA A 459 -11.69 -2.32 -1.94
C ALA A 459 -10.20 -2.61 -1.71
N VAL A 460 -9.82 -2.95 -0.48
CA VAL A 460 -8.43 -3.30 -0.12
C VAL A 460 -8.00 -4.62 -0.80
N ARG A 461 -8.86 -5.64 -0.78
CA ARG A 461 -8.62 -6.92 -1.46
C ARG A 461 -8.36 -6.72 -2.96
N ASP A 462 -9.19 -5.95 -3.65
CA ASP A 462 -9.09 -5.76 -5.09
C ASP A 462 -7.82 -5.00 -5.47
N VAL A 463 -7.46 -3.93 -4.74
CA VAL A 463 -6.22 -3.20 -5.04
C VAL A 463 -4.98 -4.06 -4.80
N LEU A 464 -4.95 -4.84 -3.71
CA LEU A 464 -3.85 -5.78 -3.47
C LEU A 464 -3.77 -6.84 -4.58
N LYS A 465 -4.91 -7.43 -4.97
CA LYS A 465 -4.97 -8.46 -6.01
C LYS A 465 -4.30 -8.02 -7.32
N PHE A 466 -4.41 -6.75 -7.70
CA PHE A 466 -3.77 -6.26 -8.91
C PHE A 466 -2.24 -6.32 -8.89
N PHE A 467 -1.60 -6.41 -7.73
CA PHE A 467 -0.14 -6.35 -7.60
C PHE A 467 0.47 -7.59 -6.95
N VAL A 468 -0.32 -8.40 -6.25
CA VAL A 468 0.19 -9.60 -5.56
C VAL A 468 -0.48 -10.90 -5.99
N ALA A 469 -1.40 -10.91 -6.96
CA ALA A 469 -2.03 -12.16 -7.43
C ALA A 469 -1.00 -13.18 -7.95
N ASP A 470 0.04 -12.74 -8.66
CA ASP A 470 1.14 -13.58 -9.16
C ASP A 470 2.30 -13.76 -8.16
N LYS A 471 2.14 -13.23 -6.94
CA LYS A 471 3.10 -13.30 -5.84
C LYS A 471 2.51 -14.04 -4.64
N PRO A 472 2.39 -15.38 -4.69
CA PRO A 472 1.74 -16.14 -3.63
C PRO A 472 2.48 -16.06 -2.28
N ASN A 473 3.75 -15.67 -2.24
CA ASN A 473 4.53 -15.53 -1.00
C ASN A 473 4.86 -14.06 -0.67
N ALA A 474 4.09 -13.10 -1.19
CA ALA A 474 4.38 -11.67 -1.04
C ALA A 474 4.45 -11.26 0.45
N LEU A 475 5.39 -10.36 0.77
CA LEU A 475 5.42 -9.65 2.04
C LEU A 475 4.70 -8.30 1.91
N ILE A 476 3.62 -8.15 2.67
CA ILE A 476 2.73 -6.98 2.66
C ILE A 476 2.87 -6.24 3.99
N VAL A 477 3.09 -4.94 3.94
CA VAL A 477 3.19 -4.09 5.14
C VAL A 477 2.13 -3.00 5.10
N ASP A 478 1.45 -2.80 6.23
CA ASP A 478 0.57 -1.66 6.46
C ASP A 478 0.88 -1.05 7.81
N PHE A 479 1.47 0.14 7.79
CA PHE A 479 1.89 0.86 8.99
C PHE A 479 0.91 1.97 9.40
N PHE A 480 -0.30 1.96 8.84
CA PHE A 480 -1.45 2.75 9.28
C PHE A 480 -2.68 1.83 9.35
N ALA A 481 -2.54 0.69 10.04
CA ALA A 481 -3.47 -0.43 9.90
C ALA A 481 -4.91 -0.13 10.35
N GLY A 482 -5.08 0.84 11.26
CA GLY A 482 -6.40 1.33 11.68
C GLY A 482 -7.25 0.20 12.26
N SER A 483 -8.25 -0.26 11.52
CA SER A 483 -9.10 -1.39 11.97
C SER A 483 -8.53 -2.77 11.66
N GLY A 484 -7.45 -2.90 10.90
CA GLY A 484 -6.87 -4.17 10.46
C GLY A 484 -7.49 -4.73 9.16
N THR A 485 -8.05 -3.87 8.31
CA THR A 485 -8.68 -4.31 7.04
C THR A 485 -7.69 -5.01 6.10
N THR A 486 -6.43 -4.55 6.06
CA THR A 486 -5.41 -5.08 5.14
C THR A 486 -5.10 -6.55 5.40
N LEU A 487 -4.88 -6.97 6.66
CA LEU A 487 -4.64 -8.38 6.97
C LEU A 487 -5.85 -9.25 6.64
N HIS A 488 -7.07 -8.76 6.94
CA HIS A 488 -8.31 -9.46 6.57
C HIS A 488 -8.40 -9.64 5.04
N ALA A 489 -8.04 -8.63 4.25
CA ALA A 489 -7.99 -8.72 2.79
C ALA A 489 -6.93 -9.72 2.30
N VAL A 490 -5.76 -9.78 2.95
CA VAL A 490 -4.69 -10.74 2.63
C VAL A 490 -5.15 -12.18 2.91
N ASN A 491 -5.79 -12.43 4.04
CA ASN A 491 -6.36 -13.75 4.36
C ASN A 491 -7.40 -14.18 3.33
N LEU A 492 -8.27 -13.25 2.91
CA LEU A 492 -9.23 -13.52 1.85
C LEU A 492 -8.54 -13.86 0.52
N LEU A 493 -7.49 -13.12 0.12
CA LEU A 493 -6.72 -13.46 -1.09
C LEU A 493 -6.07 -14.83 -1.00
N ASN A 494 -5.43 -15.16 0.12
CA ASN A 494 -4.81 -16.46 0.33
C ASN A 494 -5.85 -17.60 0.28
N ALA A 495 -7.06 -17.38 0.82
CA ALA A 495 -8.16 -18.34 0.72
C ALA A 495 -8.67 -18.50 -0.74
N GLU A 496 -8.66 -17.43 -1.53
CA GLU A 496 -9.10 -17.45 -2.94
C GLU A 496 -8.15 -18.22 -3.87
N ASP A 497 -6.84 -18.07 -3.68
CA ASP A 497 -5.84 -18.55 -4.63
C ASP A 497 -4.79 -19.50 -4.04
N CYS A 498 -5.03 -19.97 -2.81
CA CYS A 498 -4.10 -20.82 -2.05
C CYS A 498 -2.71 -20.18 -1.86
N GLY A 499 -2.64 -18.85 -1.85
CA GLY A 499 -1.43 -18.11 -1.51
C GLY A 499 -0.99 -18.27 -0.06
N LYS A 500 0.25 -17.89 0.20
CA LYS A 500 0.91 -17.82 1.50
C LYS A 500 1.48 -16.42 1.78
N ARG A 501 0.73 -15.39 1.39
CA ARG A 501 1.15 -13.98 1.53
C ARG A 501 1.15 -13.62 3.00
N ARG A 502 2.22 -13.00 3.47
CA ARG A 502 2.39 -12.58 4.86
C ARG A 502 2.08 -11.10 4.99
N CYS A 503 1.44 -10.73 6.09
CA CYS A 503 1.08 -9.34 6.39
C CYS A 503 1.70 -8.91 7.71
N VAL A 504 2.32 -7.72 7.72
CA VAL A 504 2.79 -7.04 8.93
C VAL A 504 2.00 -5.76 9.11
N LEU A 505 1.20 -5.70 10.17
CA LEU A 505 0.42 -4.52 10.53
C LEU A 505 1.12 -3.73 11.63
N VAL A 506 1.06 -2.41 11.53
CA VAL A 506 1.40 -1.50 12.64
C VAL A 506 0.24 -0.55 12.89
N THR A 507 -0.16 -0.46 14.15
CA THR A 507 -1.13 0.54 14.61
C THR A 507 -0.75 1.01 16.01
N ASN A 508 -1.06 2.26 16.30
CA ASN A 508 -1.01 2.78 17.66
C ASN A 508 -2.15 2.22 18.52
N ASN A 509 -2.05 2.41 19.83
CA ASN A 509 -3.11 2.08 20.79
C ASN A 509 -3.85 3.33 21.28
N GLU A 510 -4.20 4.22 20.35
CA GLU A 510 -4.83 5.48 20.72
C GLU A 510 -6.25 5.27 21.27
N VAL A 511 -6.56 6.01 22.34
CA VAL A 511 -7.87 6.10 23.00
C VAL A 511 -8.51 7.42 22.57
N SER A 512 -9.83 7.44 22.35
CA SER A 512 -10.52 8.67 21.94
C SER A 512 -10.44 9.74 23.02
N GLU A 513 -10.59 11.02 22.65
CA GLU A 513 -10.61 12.11 23.63
C GLU A 513 -11.69 11.94 24.72
N ASN A 514 -12.86 11.41 24.36
CA ASN A 514 -13.95 11.23 25.30
C ASN A 514 -13.65 10.10 26.30
N GLU A 515 -13.19 8.94 25.83
CA GLU A 515 -12.79 7.83 26.69
C GLU A 515 -11.58 8.20 27.56
N ALA A 516 -10.64 8.96 27.00
CA ALA A 516 -9.49 9.48 27.74
C ALA A 516 -9.92 10.40 28.89
N LYS A 517 -10.97 11.23 28.71
CA LYS A 517 -11.54 12.05 29.79
C LYS A 517 -12.20 11.17 30.86
N GLU A 518 -13.02 10.20 30.46
CA GLU A 518 -13.69 9.28 31.39
C GLU A 518 -12.70 8.42 32.20
N LEU A 519 -11.63 7.94 31.57
CA LEU A 519 -10.57 7.18 32.24
C LEU A 519 -9.83 8.02 33.27
N LYS A 520 -9.53 9.28 32.93
CA LYS A 520 -8.91 10.24 33.87
C LYS A 520 -9.79 10.54 35.07
N GLU A 521 -11.10 10.72 34.86
CA GLU A 521 -12.06 10.91 35.96
C GLU A 521 -12.10 9.71 36.91
N LYS A 522 -11.77 8.51 36.41
CA LYS A 522 -11.64 7.27 37.20
C LYS A 522 -10.24 7.08 37.80
N GLY A 523 -9.30 7.98 37.54
CA GLY A 523 -7.93 7.93 38.03
C GLY A 523 -6.94 7.11 37.19
N TYR A 524 -7.34 6.65 35.99
CA TYR A 524 -6.44 5.92 35.09
C TYR A 524 -5.60 6.87 34.24
N LYS A 525 -4.36 6.48 33.99
CA LYS A 525 -3.35 7.22 33.21
C LYS A 525 -2.97 6.43 31.95
N PRO A 526 -2.45 7.10 30.89
CA PRO A 526 -1.85 6.40 29.75
C PRO A 526 -0.78 5.39 30.20
N GLY A 527 -0.85 4.17 29.68
CA GLY A 527 -0.03 3.03 30.09
C GLY A 527 -0.67 2.10 31.11
N ASP A 528 -1.77 2.49 31.77
CA ASP A 528 -2.52 1.60 32.66
C ASP A 528 -3.30 0.54 31.86
N GLU A 529 -3.49 -0.65 32.43
CA GLU A 529 -4.16 -1.76 31.75
C GLU A 529 -5.57 -1.39 31.25
N GLU A 530 -6.35 -0.66 32.06
CA GLU A 530 -7.69 -0.22 31.68
C GLU A 530 -7.70 0.87 30.59
N TRP A 531 -6.62 1.63 30.48
CA TRP A 531 -6.43 2.58 29.38
C TRP A 531 -6.14 1.84 28.08
N GLU A 532 -5.16 0.94 28.11
CA GLU A 532 -4.71 0.21 26.92
C GLU A 532 -5.80 -0.72 26.34
N LYS A 533 -6.69 -1.25 27.18
CA LYS A 533 -7.86 -2.06 26.74
C LYS A 533 -8.81 -1.32 25.81
N LEU A 534 -8.88 0.01 25.89
CA LEU A 534 -9.75 0.84 25.06
C LEU A 534 -9.06 1.41 23.81
N GLY A 535 -7.75 1.21 23.68
CA GLY A 535 -6.96 1.68 22.55
C GLY A 535 -7.26 0.91 21.26
N ILE A 536 -7.02 1.53 20.10
CA ILE A 536 -7.37 0.95 18.78
C ILE A 536 -6.77 -0.45 18.54
N ALA A 537 -5.53 -0.69 18.97
CA ALA A 537 -4.86 -1.98 18.76
C ALA A 537 -5.64 -3.09 19.49
N ASN A 538 -5.85 -2.92 20.80
CA ASN A 538 -6.49 -3.93 21.65
C ASN A 538 -8.01 -3.98 21.52
N TYR A 539 -8.68 -2.85 21.27
CA TYR A 539 -10.13 -2.76 21.26
C TYR A 539 -10.76 -3.11 19.91
N VAL A 540 -10.01 -2.93 18.80
CA VAL A 540 -10.51 -3.11 17.44
C VAL A 540 -9.64 -4.05 16.62
N THR A 541 -8.36 -3.71 16.44
CA THR A 541 -7.50 -4.36 15.44
C THR A 541 -7.24 -5.83 15.77
N TRP A 542 -6.88 -6.11 17.03
CA TRP A 542 -6.61 -7.46 17.51
C TRP A 542 -7.91 -8.30 17.48
N PRO A 543 -9.01 -7.84 18.11
CA PRO A 543 -10.30 -8.51 18.01
C PRO A 543 -10.76 -8.78 16.58
N ARG A 544 -10.64 -7.83 15.64
CA ARG A 544 -11.02 -8.06 14.23
C ARG A 544 -10.23 -9.22 13.65
N THR A 545 -8.92 -9.22 13.89
CA THR A 545 -7.99 -10.24 13.37
C THR A 545 -8.35 -11.61 13.91
N VAL A 546 -8.47 -11.73 15.24
CA VAL A 546 -8.88 -12.97 15.92
C VAL A 546 -10.22 -13.47 15.39
N CYS A 547 -11.26 -12.63 15.40
CA CYS A 547 -12.59 -13.00 14.94
C CYS A 547 -12.60 -13.49 13.48
N SER A 548 -11.85 -12.82 12.60
CA SER A 548 -11.78 -13.24 11.18
C SER A 548 -11.01 -14.54 10.98
N ILE A 549 -9.99 -14.81 11.80
CA ILE A 549 -9.18 -16.03 11.72
C ILE A 549 -9.96 -17.20 12.32
N GLU A 550 -10.61 -17.03 13.46
CA GLU A 550 -11.29 -18.11 14.18
C GLU A 550 -12.75 -18.33 13.73
N GLY A 551 -13.36 -17.33 13.08
CA GLY A 551 -14.72 -17.42 12.56
C GLY A 551 -15.82 -17.18 13.59
N HIS A 552 -15.52 -16.54 14.72
CA HIS A 552 -16.52 -16.16 15.71
C HIS A 552 -16.38 -14.70 16.15
N ASP A 553 -17.43 -14.15 16.75
CA ASP A 553 -17.39 -12.82 17.35
C ASP A 553 -16.56 -12.80 18.65
N VAL A 554 -16.44 -11.62 19.27
CA VAL A 554 -15.70 -11.44 20.53
C VAL A 554 -16.31 -12.16 21.74
N LYS A 555 -17.48 -12.79 21.60
CA LYS A 555 -18.14 -13.62 22.61
C LYS A 555 -18.06 -15.11 22.29
N GLY A 556 -17.45 -15.50 21.17
CA GLY A 556 -17.35 -16.89 20.73
C GLY A 556 -18.57 -17.38 19.94
N ASN A 557 -19.51 -16.52 19.55
CA ASN A 557 -20.62 -16.92 18.68
C ASN A 557 -20.14 -16.97 17.22
N PRO A 558 -20.46 -18.00 16.43
CA PRO A 558 -20.06 -18.09 15.03
C PRO A 558 -20.50 -16.87 14.20
N LEU A 559 -19.60 -16.37 13.36
CA LEU A 559 -19.91 -15.29 12.41
C LEU A 559 -20.91 -15.77 11.35
N SER A 560 -21.75 -14.85 10.88
CA SER A 560 -22.76 -15.15 9.85
C SER A 560 -22.38 -14.55 8.50
N GLY A 561 -22.78 -15.23 7.41
CA GLY A 561 -22.55 -14.80 6.04
C GLY A 561 -21.37 -15.50 5.35
N THR A 562 -21.11 -15.08 4.12
CA THR A 562 -20.05 -15.60 3.25
C THR A 562 -19.22 -14.45 2.70
N TYR A 563 -17.93 -14.69 2.43
CA TYR A 563 -17.10 -13.73 1.74
C TYR A 563 -17.39 -13.70 0.24
N GLN A 564 -17.34 -12.53 -0.41
CA GLN A 564 -17.44 -12.46 -1.86
C GLN A 564 -16.16 -13.01 -2.50
N GLY A 565 -16.31 -13.87 -3.50
CA GLY A 565 -15.18 -14.44 -4.25
C GLY A 565 -14.70 -15.79 -3.75
N VAL A 566 -15.18 -16.27 -2.61
CA VAL A 566 -14.95 -17.64 -2.09
C VAL A 566 -16.26 -18.26 -1.62
N GLU A 567 -16.35 -19.59 -1.60
CA GLU A 567 -17.50 -20.31 -1.05
C GLU A 567 -17.41 -20.50 0.47
N THR A 568 -16.40 -19.94 1.13
CA THR A 568 -16.14 -20.07 2.56
C THR A 568 -17.14 -19.28 3.41
N ASN A 569 -17.74 -19.92 4.42
CA ASN A 569 -18.55 -19.20 5.41
C ASN A 569 -17.64 -18.42 6.35
N MET A 570 -18.09 -17.25 6.81
CA MET A 570 -17.33 -16.48 7.79
C MET A 570 -17.12 -17.26 9.10
N ALA A 571 -18.04 -18.19 9.43
CA ALA A 571 -17.94 -19.10 10.57
C ALA A 571 -16.77 -20.08 10.51
N ASP A 572 -16.26 -20.39 9.31
CA ASP A 572 -15.17 -21.35 9.14
C ASP A 572 -13.80 -20.71 9.45
N GLY A 573 -13.76 -19.37 9.53
CA GLY A 573 -12.55 -18.60 9.73
C GLY A 573 -11.56 -18.71 8.56
N PHE A 574 -10.36 -18.17 8.76
CA PHE A 574 -9.26 -18.28 7.80
C PHE A 574 -8.16 -19.20 8.34
N LYS A 575 -7.61 -20.04 7.46
CA LYS A 575 -6.39 -20.82 7.73
C LYS A 575 -5.17 -19.91 7.72
N ALA A 576 -4.96 -19.25 8.86
CA ALA A 576 -3.90 -18.28 9.06
C ALA A 576 -3.48 -18.26 10.53
N ASN A 577 -2.23 -17.88 10.77
CA ASN A 577 -1.67 -17.68 12.09
C ASN A 577 -1.22 -16.22 12.24
N ALA A 578 -1.48 -15.61 13.39
CA ALA A 578 -1.07 -14.24 13.66
C ALA A 578 -0.54 -14.10 15.10
N ILE A 579 0.55 -13.37 15.24
CA ILE A 579 1.10 -13.01 16.55
C ILE A 579 0.99 -11.50 16.75
N PHE A 580 0.71 -11.13 17.99
CA PHE A 580 0.49 -9.77 18.40
C PHE A 580 1.63 -9.31 19.30
N PHE A 581 2.24 -8.19 18.93
CA PHE A 581 3.38 -7.61 19.61
C PHE A 581 3.06 -6.22 20.14
N LYS A 582 3.69 -5.85 21.24
CA LYS A 582 3.89 -4.45 21.63
C LYS A 582 5.35 -4.09 21.37
N LEU A 583 5.59 -2.92 20.77
CA LEU A 583 6.96 -2.46 20.58
C LEU A 583 7.55 -2.02 21.93
N GLY A 584 8.65 -2.65 22.33
CA GLY A 584 9.42 -2.26 23.51
C GLY A 584 10.80 -1.75 23.13
N PHE A 585 11.57 -1.29 24.12
CA PHE A 585 12.92 -0.78 23.92
C PHE A 585 13.91 -1.43 24.89
N LEU A 586 15.09 -1.76 24.36
CA LEU A 586 16.18 -2.40 25.10
C LEU A 586 17.24 -1.39 25.54
N ASP A 587 18.00 -1.77 26.55
CA ASP A 587 19.18 -1.00 26.98
C ASP A 587 20.40 -1.41 26.16
N LYS A 588 21.13 -0.42 25.65
CA LYS A 588 22.30 -0.64 24.79
C LYS A 588 23.35 -1.53 25.46
N THR A 589 23.65 -1.25 26.73
CA THR A 589 24.72 -1.94 27.47
C THR A 589 24.32 -3.38 27.76
N SER A 590 23.07 -3.57 28.18
CA SER A 590 22.49 -4.88 28.48
C SER A 590 22.45 -5.77 27.24
N VAL A 591 22.11 -5.22 26.07
CA VAL A 591 22.17 -5.92 24.78
C VAL A 591 23.62 -6.28 24.42
N ALA A 592 24.56 -5.34 24.55
CA ALA A 592 25.97 -5.60 24.23
C ALA A 592 26.59 -6.70 25.11
N LEU A 593 26.14 -6.82 26.36
CA LEU A 593 26.54 -7.88 27.29
C LEU A 593 25.74 -9.19 27.12
N GLY A 594 24.82 -9.24 26.16
CA GLY A 594 23.97 -10.40 25.89
C GLY A 594 22.90 -10.72 26.94
N MET A 595 22.66 -9.80 27.88
CA MET A 595 21.72 -10.00 28.99
C MET A 595 20.24 -9.96 28.56
N GLN A 596 19.94 -9.48 27.34
CA GLN A 596 18.59 -9.35 26.80
C GLN A 596 18.37 -10.22 25.55
N PHE A 597 18.94 -11.42 25.56
CA PHE A 597 18.79 -12.36 24.44
C PHE A 597 17.34 -12.80 24.22
N LYS A 598 16.59 -13.07 25.30
CA LYS A 598 15.20 -13.53 25.23
C LYS A 598 14.31 -12.51 24.52
N GLU A 599 14.50 -11.23 24.82
CA GLU A 599 13.75 -10.12 24.25
C GLU A 599 14.05 -9.93 22.76
N LEU A 600 15.24 -10.30 22.31
CA LEU A 600 15.60 -10.26 20.89
C LEU A 600 15.07 -11.45 20.10
N LEU A 601 14.73 -12.57 20.74
CA LEU A 601 14.35 -13.80 20.04
C LEU A 601 13.17 -13.62 19.05
N PRO A 602 12.08 -12.87 19.37
CA PRO A 602 11.02 -12.58 18.39
C PRO A 602 11.49 -11.73 17.21
N VAL A 603 12.46 -10.83 17.41
CA VAL A 603 13.07 -10.02 16.35
C VAL A 603 13.86 -10.92 15.40
N LEU A 604 14.61 -11.89 15.92
CA LEU A 604 15.35 -12.87 15.12
C LEU A 604 14.41 -13.76 14.33
N TRP A 605 13.35 -14.27 14.97
CA TRP A 605 12.33 -15.08 14.33
C TRP A 605 11.65 -14.34 13.17
N MET A 606 11.28 -13.07 13.36
CA MET A 606 10.75 -12.22 12.29
C MET A 606 11.75 -12.04 11.14
N LYS A 607 13.02 -11.74 11.47
CA LYS A 607 14.09 -11.53 10.48
C LYS A 607 14.40 -12.81 9.68
N ALA A 608 14.22 -13.97 10.29
CA ALA A 608 14.36 -15.28 9.65
C ALA A 608 13.15 -15.70 8.80
N GLY A 609 12.06 -14.94 8.80
CA GLY A 609 10.89 -15.18 7.95
C GLY A 609 9.60 -15.52 8.67
N ALA A 610 9.58 -15.49 10.02
CA ALA A 610 8.39 -15.77 10.84
C ALA A 610 7.69 -17.10 10.47
N MET A 611 8.50 -18.14 10.27
CA MET A 611 8.01 -19.49 10.03
C MET A 611 7.81 -20.20 11.36
N GLY A 612 6.71 -20.93 11.47
CA GLY A 612 6.27 -21.61 12.67
C GLY A 612 6.09 -20.72 13.89
N ARG A 613 5.55 -21.30 14.97
CA ARG A 613 5.22 -20.51 16.18
C ARG A 613 6.46 -19.81 16.72
N CYS A 614 6.31 -18.54 17.10
CA CYS A 614 7.43 -17.76 17.65
C CYS A 614 8.04 -18.49 18.87
N PRO A 615 9.35 -18.74 18.87
CA PRO A 615 10.00 -19.47 19.94
C PRO A 615 10.07 -18.61 21.22
N ASP A 616 10.04 -19.29 22.37
CA ASP A 616 10.11 -18.68 23.70
C ASP A 616 11.06 -19.49 24.61
N ILE A 617 11.82 -18.79 25.46
CA ILE A 617 12.77 -19.39 26.39
C ILE A 617 12.21 -19.22 27.81
N LYS A 618 11.62 -20.31 28.32
CA LYS A 618 10.96 -20.34 29.63
C LYS A 618 11.91 -20.36 30.83
N THR A 619 13.20 -20.63 30.60
CA THR A 619 14.23 -20.72 31.64
C THR A 619 15.05 -19.45 31.71
N ASP A 620 15.53 -19.05 32.89
CA ASP A 620 16.42 -17.88 33.03
C ASP A 620 17.82 -18.10 32.44
N GLU A 621 18.21 -19.36 32.28
CA GLU A 621 19.45 -19.73 31.59
C GLU A 621 19.29 -19.60 30.07
N ILE A 622 20.20 -18.82 29.48
CA ILE A 622 20.33 -18.70 28.03
C ILE A 622 21.09 -19.93 27.53
N PRO A 623 20.53 -20.70 26.58
CA PRO A 623 21.21 -21.88 26.05
C PRO A 623 22.43 -21.48 25.20
N ASN A 624 23.48 -22.29 25.25
CA ASN A 624 24.72 -22.08 24.47
C ASN A 624 24.46 -22.05 22.95
N MET A 625 23.40 -22.72 22.50
CA MET A 625 22.92 -22.68 21.12
C MET A 625 21.43 -23.00 21.05
N LEU A 626 20.78 -22.52 19.99
CA LEU A 626 19.40 -22.84 19.62
C LEU A 626 19.41 -23.32 18.17
N VAL A 627 18.81 -24.48 17.91
CA VAL A 627 18.61 -25.02 16.56
C VAL A 627 17.12 -25.23 16.39
N LEU A 628 16.48 -24.45 15.52
CA LEU A 628 15.02 -24.38 15.40
C LEU A 628 14.58 -24.72 13.95
N PRO A 629 14.54 -26.01 13.56
CA PRO A 629 14.23 -26.41 12.18
C PRO A 629 12.85 -25.96 11.68
N GLN A 630 11.83 -25.96 12.55
CA GLN A 630 10.46 -25.50 12.24
C GLN A 630 10.46 -23.98 11.95
N ASN A 631 11.24 -23.22 12.74
CA ASN A 631 11.39 -21.79 12.53
C ASN A 631 12.40 -21.39 11.45
N ARG A 632 13.13 -22.38 10.91
CA ARG A 632 14.13 -22.22 9.85
C ARG A 632 15.33 -21.34 10.23
N PHE A 633 15.63 -21.22 11.51
CA PHE A 633 16.82 -20.52 11.97
C PHE A 633 17.52 -21.19 13.13
N ALA A 634 18.76 -20.77 13.37
CA ALA A 634 19.54 -21.21 14.51
C ALA A 634 20.36 -20.05 15.08
N VAL A 635 20.71 -20.14 16.36
CA VAL A 635 21.52 -19.16 17.09
C VAL A 635 22.67 -19.88 17.78
N LEU A 636 23.90 -19.42 17.57
CA LEU A 636 25.06 -19.80 18.37
C LEU A 636 25.36 -18.69 19.38
N VAL A 637 25.26 -19.01 20.66
CA VAL A 637 25.52 -18.06 21.76
C VAL A 637 26.95 -18.22 22.30
N ASP A 638 27.44 -19.45 22.40
CA ASP A 638 28.80 -19.77 22.86
C ASP A 638 29.62 -20.42 21.72
N GLU A 639 30.71 -19.77 21.30
CA GLU A 639 31.62 -20.27 20.26
C GLU A 639 32.20 -21.66 20.58
N ASN A 640 32.31 -22.05 21.86
CA ASN A 640 32.80 -23.37 22.25
C ASN A 640 31.88 -24.51 21.79
N CYS A 641 30.61 -24.21 21.49
CA CYS A 641 29.64 -25.18 20.98
C CYS A 641 29.62 -25.27 19.45
N TYR A 642 30.50 -24.55 18.74
CA TYR A 642 30.47 -24.43 17.28
C TYR A 642 30.48 -25.77 16.54
N ALA A 643 31.33 -26.72 16.94
CA ALA A 643 31.46 -27.99 16.22
C ALA A 643 30.16 -28.83 16.24
N GLU A 644 29.43 -28.80 17.35
CA GLU A 644 28.13 -29.47 17.45
C GLU A 644 27.04 -28.65 16.73
N PHE A 645 27.07 -27.32 16.84
CA PHE A 645 26.16 -26.42 16.15
C PHE A 645 26.23 -26.60 14.62
N GLU A 646 27.43 -26.61 14.05
CA GLU A 646 27.68 -26.83 12.63
C GLU A 646 27.07 -28.15 12.16
N LYS A 647 27.30 -29.23 12.91
CA LYS A 647 26.74 -30.55 12.60
C LYS A 647 25.22 -30.52 12.62
N GLN A 648 24.60 -29.91 13.62
CA GLN A 648 23.14 -29.83 13.71
C GLN A 648 22.54 -28.97 12.59
N VAL A 649 23.14 -27.81 12.29
CA VAL A 649 22.68 -26.92 11.21
C VAL A 649 22.80 -27.60 9.86
N ASN A 650 23.96 -28.19 9.53
CA ASN A 650 24.20 -28.81 8.23
C ASN A 650 23.36 -30.09 8.01
N ASN A 651 22.95 -30.77 9.08
CA ASN A 651 22.04 -31.92 8.99
C ASN A 651 20.56 -31.52 8.83
N ASN A 652 20.21 -30.22 8.99
CA ASN A 652 18.84 -29.72 8.90
C ASN A 652 18.71 -28.71 7.76
N PRO A 653 18.41 -29.15 6.51
CA PRO A 653 18.35 -28.27 5.35
C PRO A 653 17.20 -27.25 5.40
N SER A 654 16.26 -27.37 6.35
CA SER A 654 15.23 -26.36 6.57
C SER A 654 15.76 -25.07 7.20
N ILE A 655 16.93 -25.11 7.83
CA ILE A 655 17.56 -23.94 8.46
C ILE A 655 18.18 -23.08 7.36
N GLN A 656 17.68 -21.86 7.23
CA GLN A 656 18.10 -20.92 6.18
C GLN A 656 18.85 -19.71 6.74
N THR A 657 18.65 -19.40 8.03
CA THR A 657 19.22 -18.22 8.68
C THR A 657 19.98 -18.62 9.94
N VAL A 658 21.18 -18.08 10.14
CA VAL A 658 21.96 -18.30 11.36
C VAL A 658 22.35 -16.97 12.02
N TYR A 659 22.24 -16.92 13.34
CA TYR A 659 22.76 -15.82 14.15
C TYR A 659 23.94 -16.32 14.98
N ILE A 660 25.04 -15.58 14.98
CA ILE A 660 26.23 -15.93 15.76
C ILE A 660 26.55 -14.77 16.71
N VAL A 661 26.64 -15.07 18.00
CA VAL A 661 27.10 -14.15 19.03
C VAL A 661 28.63 -14.16 19.02
N THR A 662 29.24 -13.12 18.45
CA THR A 662 30.70 -12.95 18.44
C THR A 662 31.05 -11.50 18.12
N ASP A 663 32.05 -10.98 18.85
CA ASP A 663 32.65 -9.67 18.58
C ASP A 663 33.79 -9.73 17.56
N TYR A 664 34.25 -10.94 17.19
CA TYR A 664 35.40 -11.15 16.31
C TYR A 664 34.96 -11.48 14.88
N GLU A 665 35.13 -10.51 13.99
CA GLU A 665 34.75 -10.65 12.57
C GLU A 665 35.49 -11.80 11.86
N VAL A 666 36.73 -12.09 12.26
CA VAL A 666 37.51 -13.21 11.70
C VAL A 666 36.88 -14.55 12.08
N ASN A 667 36.49 -14.72 13.34
CA ASN A 667 35.83 -15.94 13.83
C ASN A 667 34.48 -16.13 13.14
N TYR A 668 33.67 -15.07 13.08
CA TYR A 668 32.40 -15.07 12.35
C TYR A 668 32.54 -15.57 10.90
N ARG A 669 33.45 -14.96 10.13
CA ARG A 669 33.70 -15.35 8.73
C ARG A 669 34.22 -16.77 8.59
N SER A 670 34.98 -17.26 9.57
CA SER A 670 35.47 -18.64 9.57
C SER A 670 34.33 -19.63 9.81
N MET A 671 33.48 -19.36 10.79
CA MET A 671 32.32 -20.20 11.13
C MET A 671 31.31 -20.25 9.97
N VAL A 672 30.88 -19.10 9.44
CA VAL A 672 29.84 -19.08 8.39
C VAL A 672 30.23 -19.84 7.13
N LYS A 673 31.52 -19.91 6.77
CA LYS A 673 32.00 -20.60 5.57
C LYS A 673 31.65 -22.09 5.52
N SER A 674 31.48 -22.74 6.67
CA SER A 674 31.19 -24.16 6.73
C SER A 674 29.74 -24.48 7.07
N LEU A 675 28.88 -23.45 7.21
CA LEU A 675 27.44 -23.59 7.37
C LEU A 675 26.74 -23.53 6.01
N ASN A 676 25.86 -24.49 5.73
CA ASN A 676 25.05 -24.53 4.51
C ASN A 676 23.75 -23.71 4.67
N VAL A 677 23.88 -22.40 4.82
CA VAL A 677 22.74 -21.48 5.06
C VAL A 677 22.72 -20.34 4.06
N LYS A 678 21.54 -19.73 3.88
CA LYS A 678 21.35 -18.62 2.93
C LYS A 678 21.81 -17.29 3.52
N GLU A 679 21.51 -17.07 4.79
CA GLU A 679 21.74 -15.80 5.50
C GLU A 679 22.45 -16.07 6.83
N SER A 680 23.34 -15.17 7.22
CA SER A 680 23.98 -15.19 8.53
C SER A 680 24.17 -13.78 9.07
N TYR A 681 24.16 -13.63 10.40
CA TYR A 681 24.29 -12.34 11.08
C TYR A 681 25.19 -12.43 12.32
N GLN A 682 25.97 -11.37 12.58
CA GLN A 682 26.64 -11.15 13.87
C GLN A 682 25.65 -10.49 14.82
N LEU A 683 24.99 -11.28 15.68
CA LEU A 683 23.75 -10.91 16.38
C LEU A 683 23.76 -9.49 16.99
N TYR A 684 24.49 -9.28 18.08
CA TYR A 684 24.45 -8.02 18.83
C TYR A 684 25.08 -6.88 18.05
N ARG A 685 26.16 -7.14 17.30
CA ARG A 685 26.84 -6.13 16.50
C ARG A 685 25.93 -5.59 15.41
N ASP A 686 25.33 -6.46 14.59
CA ASP A 686 24.45 -6.05 13.48
C ASP A 686 23.22 -5.32 13.99
N TYR A 687 22.64 -5.77 15.11
CA TYR A 687 21.50 -5.10 15.76
C TYR A 687 21.89 -3.70 16.26
N LEU A 688 22.93 -3.59 17.08
CA LEU A 688 23.36 -2.32 17.68
C LEU A 688 23.84 -1.34 16.60
N ASP A 689 24.61 -1.80 15.62
CA ASP A 689 25.13 -0.97 14.53
C ASP A 689 24.00 -0.45 13.64
N ASN A 690 22.97 -1.25 13.36
CA ASN A 690 21.82 -0.78 12.57
C ASN A 690 21.13 0.44 13.20
N PHE A 691 20.84 0.36 14.51
CA PHE A 691 20.15 1.46 15.23
C PHE A 691 21.08 2.61 15.62
N ARG A 692 22.40 2.39 15.62
CA ARG A 692 23.40 3.44 15.75
C ARG A 692 23.64 4.20 14.45
N ILE A 693 23.75 3.52 13.30
CA ILE A 693 24.13 4.11 12.00
C ILE A 693 22.96 4.88 11.37
N ASN A 694 21.73 4.42 11.56
CA ASN A 694 20.53 5.13 11.11
C ASN A 694 20.30 6.51 11.78
N HIS A 695 21.18 6.90 12.72
CA HIS A 695 21.32 8.24 13.28
C HIS A 695 21.94 9.28 12.31
N GLY A 696 22.84 8.86 11.40
CA GLY A 696 23.67 9.78 10.61
C GLY A 696 23.26 10.00 9.15
N ARG A 697 22.13 9.43 8.70
CA ARG A 697 21.69 9.44 7.29
C ARG A 697 20.25 9.95 7.09
N ASN A 698 19.55 10.38 8.14
CA ASN A 698 18.16 10.85 8.08
C ASN A 698 18.06 12.36 7.95
#